data_AF-A0AAV9QUL5-F1
#
_entry.id   AF-A0AAV9QUL5-F1
#
_cell.length_a   1.000
_cell.length_b   1.000
_cell.length_c   1.000
_cell.angle_alpha   90.00
_cell.angle_beta   90.00
_cell.angle_gamma   90.00
#
_symmetry.space_group_name_H-M   'P 1'
#
loop_
_entity.id
_entity.type
_entity.pdbx_description
1 polymer ?
#
loop_
_entity_poly.entity_id
_entity_poly.type
_entity_poly.pdbx_seq_one_letter_code
_entity_poly.pdbx_strand_id
1 'polypeptide(L)'
;MKRRADATYSPLHGKKRRRDESSSDEESLSRQDSSQNDSLSDQEDRRPSFSMPSISASSSFDTQDNDGSAQTSKFSMYNSVSQKLMAKMGFREGEGLGKFGQGRKEIVEASNQRGRRGLGLMLQGFQGELNVDWRDEPEPSAVEKVDWFPECTTETPDADELRDWLILGPRKLKIEDETEFCTEDLLHTLLRCKTVFDDLEGEEMRRARTRSNPYETIRGGIFLNRAAMKMANIDHCFDNMFTNPKDSEGKSLVKDREGELLYFGDVCAGPGGFSEYILWRKRWHAKGFGMTLRGPCDFKLEDFYAAPSELFEPYYGEGGVDGDGDITRPENVTAFRNFVMENTDRRGLHFLMADGGFSVQGQENIQEILTKQLLLCQFLTGLSTLRTGGHFVCKTFDLFTPFSVGLVYLLYLCFDRISLFKPVTSRPANSERYIVCRGLKPGSDAVREYMFRVNLKLNQLRHKDTDVTEVVPLNIIKDDTDFFQFMINSNESLCAVQIKALAKIHAFVVDSELSEPRQADIRKECLKLWGVPDKARVAPSSSDPKTKFYELTKNSDVDAFQSKTTPLNSNTLSKLRHIFDYRCIVGGGEQIFLLALGKSQIYTWDGKMPLRWKKMESFRLELPRETLLSVEIVQELKGEGKAQRRISAVHVMDALILNGTDVRDQHFNQRIQMAEKFVKAVAKPSRPDMNPIRVKEVYRLEEMEKIFVRLEMKITKSSGGVPRLSYTGRDDRHFLPTGLYIIKTVNEPWTMAYSKNSNKKFFYNKTTKESTYGMPPNAAAPFRVCHSERLFWAWVDGVIVHDSQTRMDPEKLSKDGFLTFIHQHHQY
;
A
#
# COMPACT_ATOMS: atom_id res chain seq x y z
N MET A 1 27.96 -43.13 -41.70
CA MET A 1 29.42 -43.30 -41.50
C MET A 1 29.68 -43.36 -39.99
N LYS A 2 29.74 -44.58 -39.42
CA LYS A 2 30.93 -45.22 -38.79
C LYS A 2 31.64 -44.34 -37.73
N ARG A 3 31.44 -44.65 -36.43
CA ARG A 3 32.34 -45.37 -35.47
C ARG A 3 33.22 -44.38 -34.68
N ARG A 4 33.51 -44.48 -33.38
CA ARG A 4 33.70 -45.56 -32.36
C ARG A 4 33.77 -44.82 -30.98
N ALA A 5 33.60 -45.38 -29.78
CA ALA A 5 33.95 -46.69 -29.24
C ALA A 5 33.14 -47.04 -27.97
N ASP A 6 33.01 -48.35 -27.73
CA ASP A 6 32.38 -49.03 -26.59
C ASP A 6 33.41 -49.46 -25.52
N ALA A 7 32.85 -49.92 -24.39
CA ALA A 7 33.24 -51.08 -23.55
C ALA A 7 33.97 -50.76 -22.22
N THR A 8 33.70 -51.37 -21.05
CA THR A 8 32.84 -52.50 -20.62
C THR A 8 32.97 -52.73 -19.08
N TYR A 9 32.08 -53.59 -18.54
CA TYR A 9 32.23 -54.57 -17.41
C TYR A 9 31.72 -54.23 -15.98
N SER A 10 30.72 -55.02 -15.55
CA SER A 10 30.28 -55.36 -14.17
C SER A 10 30.86 -56.75 -13.76
N PRO A 11 30.45 -57.47 -12.69
CA PRO A 11 29.93 -57.17 -11.32
C PRO A 11 30.65 -58.03 -10.22
N LEU A 12 30.21 -58.03 -8.93
CA LEU A 12 29.95 -59.23 -8.07
C LEU A 12 29.82 -58.96 -6.53
N HIS A 13 28.72 -59.49 -5.96
CA HIS A 13 28.49 -60.21 -4.66
C HIS A 13 28.91 -59.60 -3.29
N GLY A 14 28.15 -59.73 -2.17
CA GLY A 14 26.93 -60.48 -1.89
C GLY A 14 26.43 -60.39 -0.42
N LYS A 15 25.10 -60.51 -0.25
CA LYS A 15 24.23 -61.07 0.82
C LYS A 15 24.74 -61.24 2.28
N LYS A 16 23.89 -60.83 3.25
CA LYS A 16 23.17 -61.74 4.20
C LYS A 16 21.99 -61.08 4.94
N ARG A 17 21.00 -61.92 5.28
CA ARG A 17 19.61 -61.71 5.74
C ARG A 17 19.43 -61.79 7.28
N ARG A 18 18.35 -61.19 7.83
CA ARG A 18 17.20 -61.80 8.59
C ARG A 18 16.34 -60.68 9.25
N ARG A 19 15.02 -60.59 8.98
CA ARG A 19 13.83 -61.13 9.72
C ARG A 19 13.57 -60.38 11.05
N ASP A 20 12.37 -59.97 11.48
CA ASP A 20 10.95 -60.30 11.17
C ASP A 20 10.00 -59.12 11.56
N GLU A 21 8.73 -59.29 11.14
CA GLU A 21 7.41 -58.64 11.39
C GLU A 21 7.18 -58.05 12.83
N SER A 22 6.26 -57.12 13.17
CA SER A 22 4.88 -56.82 12.75
C SER A 22 4.34 -55.53 13.46
N SER A 23 3.35 -54.85 12.86
CA SER A 23 2.14 -54.15 13.43
C SER A 23 2.28 -53.14 14.61
N SER A 24 1.62 -51.98 14.75
CA SER A 24 0.44 -51.31 14.13
C SER A 24 0.28 -49.89 14.69
N ASP A 25 -0.37 -49.04 13.89
CA ASP A 25 -1.31 -47.94 14.18
C ASP A 25 -0.92 -46.56 14.79
N GLU A 26 -1.27 -45.56 13.96
CA GLU A 26 -1.81 -44.20 14.16
C GLU A 26 -1.47 -43.36 15.40
N GLU A 27 -0.95 -42.15 15.20
CA GLU A 27 -1.77 -40.93 15.27
C GLU A 27 -1.01 -39.68 14.80
N SER A 28 -1.79 -38.74 14.27
CA SER A 28 -1.43 -37.45 13.69
C SER A 28 -0.72 -36.47 14.63
N LEU A 29 0.36 -35.81 14.18
CA LEU A 29 0.87 -34.58 14.80
C LEU A 29 1.32 -33.53 13.78
N SER A 30 0.86 -32.32 14.07
CA SER A 30 0.93 -31.04 13.38
C SER A 30 2.34 -30.60 12.96
N ARG A 31 2.44 -30.10 11.72
CA ARG A 31 3.59 -29.33 11.22
C ARG A 31 3.70 -28.00 11.98
N GLN A 32 4.74 -27.84 12.78
CA GLN A 32 5.20 -26.54 13.26
C GLN A 32 6.17 -25.97 12.24
N ASP A 33 5.73 -24.89 11.60
CA ASP A 33 6.49 -24.06 10.67
C ASP A 33 7.32 -23.06 11.47
N SER A 34 8.62 -22.98 11.18
CA SER A 34 9.58 -22.12 11.88
C SER A 34 9.99 -20.98 10.96
N SER A 35 9.58 -19.76 11.27
CA SER A 35 9.97 -18.54 10.55
C SER A 35 10.45 -17.49 11.54
N GLN A 36 11.72 -17.08 11.39
CA GLN A 36 12.34 -15.96 12.09
C GLN A 36 12.56 -14.84 11.07
N ASN A 37 12.00 -13.66 11.34
CA ASN A 37 12.11 -12.44 10.54
C ASN A 37 12.66 -11.32 11.43
N ASP A 38 13.81 -10.77 11.05
CA ASP A 38 14.35 -9.52 11.60
C ASP A 38 14.36 -8.43 10.52
N SER A 39 13.40 -7.54 10.62
CA SER A 39 13.39 -6.19 10.05
C SER A 39 12.78 -5.31 11.15
N LEU A 40 13.35 -4.13 11.41
CA LEU A 40 13.15 -3.28 12.62
C LEU A 40 11.70 -2.77 12.86
N SER A 41 10.75 -3.69 13.00
CA SER A 41 9.44 -3.52 13.59
C SER A 41 9.39 -4.39 14.85
N ASP A 42 9.39 -3.74 16.02
CA ASP A 42 9.20 -4.36 17.34
C ASP A 42 8.01 -5.36 17.29
N GLN A 43 8.28 -6.64 17.58
CA GLN A 43 7.28 -7.70 17.68
C GLN A 43 6.33 -7.44 18.88
N GLU A 44 5.01 -7.59 18.67
CA GLU A 44 4.00 -7.49 19.74
C GLU A 44 3.75 -8.87 20.39
N ASP A 45 4.00 -8.95 21.70
CA ASP A 45 3.74 -10.15 22.51
C ASP A 45 2.26 -10.35 22.88
N ARG A 46 1.84 -11.62 22.85
CA ARG A 46 0.51 -12.13 23.19
C ARG A 46 0.25 -12.08 24.71
N ARG A 47 -0.97 -11.70 25.11
CA ARG A 47 -1.45 -11.73 26.50
C ARG A 47 -1.53 -13.17 27.05
N PRO A 48 -1.02 -13.48 28.25
CA PRO A 48 -1.42 -14.68 28.99
C PRO A 48 -2.72 -14.44 29.76
N SER A 49 -3.70 -15.33 29.61
CA SER A 49 -4.91 -15.35 30.45
C SER A 49 -4.60 -16.03 31.77
N PHE A 50 -4.83 -15.34 32.89
CA PHE A 50 -4.83 -15.95 34.22
C PHE A 50 -6.27 -16.10 34.71
N SER A 51 -6.73 -17.34 34.81
CA SER A 51 -7.92 -17.73 35.56
C SER A 51 -7.55 -17.90 37.05
N MET A 52 -8.18 -17.12 37.93
CA MET A 52 -8.12 -17.29 39.38
C MET A 52 -9.17 -18.33 39.83
N PRO A 53 -8.84 -19.28 40.73
CA PRO A 53 -9.83 -20.03 41.48
C PRO A 53 -10.24 -19.31 42.78
N SER A 54 -11.53 -19.32 43.03
CA SER A 54 -12.23 -18.81 44.22
C SER A 54 -11.99 -19.66 45.46
N ILE A 55 -11.71 -19.04 46.62
CA ILE A 55 -11.95 -19.64 47.95
C ILE A 55 -12.56 -18.59 48.90
N SER A 56 -13.61 -19.05 49.57
CA SER A 56 -14.57 -18.40 50.44
C SER A 56 -14.03 -17.92 51.80
N ALA A 57 -14.70 -16.89 52.33
CA ALA A 57 -14.51 -16.31 53.66
C ALA A 57 -15.19 -17.12 54.79
N SER A 58 -14.64 -17.05 55.99
CA SER A 58 -15.37 -17.13 57.27
C SER A 58 -14.56 -16.50 58.42
N SER A 59 -15.09 -15.39 58.97
CA SER A 59 -15.26 -15.00 60.40
C SER A 59 -14.41 -15.71 61.49
N SER A 60 -13.91 -15.10 62.58
CA SER A 60 -14.38 -13.96 63.39
C SER A 60 -13.49 -13.80 64.66
N PHE A 61 -13.60 -12.62 65.30
CA PHE A 61 -13.52 -12.30 66.74
C PHE A 61 -12.39 -11.41 67.29
N ASP A 62 -12.88 -10.40 68.01
CA ASP A 62 -12.33 -9.20 68.65
C ASP A 62 -11.56 -9.40 69.98
N THR A 63 -10.64 -8.45 70.20
CA THR A 63 -10.24 -7.67 71.41
C THR A 63 -10.15 -8.30 72.81
N GLN A 64 -9.05 -8.04 73.54
CA GLN A 64 -8.98 -7.07 74.65
C GLN A 64 -7.59 -6.96 75.33
N ASP A 65 -7.36 -5.79 75.94
CA ASP A 65 -6.15 -5.22 76.54
C ASP A 65 -5.53 -5.97 77.74
N ASN A 66 -4.23 -5.75 78.00
CA ASN A 66 -3.77 -5.20 79.29
C ASN A 66 -2.32 -4.68 79.25
N ASP A 67 -2.09 -3.52 79.85
CA ASP A 67 -0.82 -2.81 79.98
C ASP A 67 -0.10 -3.20 81.28
N GLY A 68 1.23 -3.23 81.27
CA GLY A 68 2.05 -3.67 82.41
C GLY A 68 3.55 -3.61 82.12
N SER A 69 4.16 -2.48 82.45
CA SER A 69 5.59 -2.18 82.29
C SER A 69 6.51 -3.16 83.05
N ALA A 70 7.34 -3.89 82.31
CA ALA A 70 8.57 -4.50 82.81
C ALA A 70 9.64 -4.47 81.70
N GLN A 71 10.85 -4.03 82.05
CA GLN A 71 12.01 -3.95 81.16
C GLN A 71 12.20 -5.27 80.39
N THR A 72 11.99 -5.24 79.07
CA THR A 72 12.13 -6.41 78.20
C THR A 72 13.37 -6.26 77.33
N SER A 73 14.27 -7.24 77.41
CA SER A 73 15.41 -7.37 76.53
C SER A 73 14.96 -7.38 75.05
N LYS A 74 15.77 -6.83 74.15
CA LYS A 74 15.49 -6.67 72.70
C LYS A 74 15.22 -7.98 71.94
N PHE A 75 15.25 -9.13 72.61
CA PHE A 75 15.04 -10.47 72.05
C PHE A 75 13.72 -11.14 72.45
N SER A 76 12.83 -10.42 73.17
CA SER A 76 11.50 -10.93 73.57
C SER A 76 10.56 -11.26 72.38
N MET A 77 10.85 -10.80 71.15
CA MET A 77 10.06 -11.11 69.96
C MET A 77 10.29 -12.51 69.37
N TYR A 78 11.35 -13.22 69.77
CA TYR A 78 11.66 -14.55 69.24
C TYR A 78 11.06 -15.64 70.13
N ASN A 79 10.45 -16.67 69.52
CA ASN A 79 9.92 -17.79 70.30
C ASN A 79 11.04 -18.54 71.06
N SER A 80 10.66 -19.24 72.13
CA SER A 80 11.62 -19.92 73.03
C SER A 80 12.47 -20.99 72.34
N VAL A 81 11.98 -21.57 71.23
CA VAL A 81 12.71 -22.54 70.42
C VAL A 81 13.83 -21.85 69.63
N SER A 82 13.53 -20.69 69.05
CA SER A 82 14.45 -19.88 68.25
C SER A 82 15.60 -19.36 69.11
N GLN A 83 15.30 -18.90 70.33
CA GLN A 83 16.31 -18.46 71.29
C GLN A 83 17.26 -19.59 71.70
N LYS A 84 16.72 -20.79 71.98
CA LYS A 84 17.54 -21.98 72.27
C LYS A 84 18.41 -22.41 71.09
N LEU A 85 17.89 -22.31 69.86
CA LEU A 85 18.63 -22.64 68.65
C LEU A 85 19.77 -21.65 68.40
N MET A 86 19.50 -20.35 68.53
CA MET A 86 20.51 -19.29 68.41
C MET A 86 21.62 -19.45 69.45
N ALA A 87 21.27 -19.74 70.71
CA ALA A 87 22.25 -20.02 71.77
C ALA A 87 23.09 -21.26 71.46
N LYS A 88 22.47 -22.33 70.93
CA LYS A 88 23.18 -23.58 70.55
C LYS A 88 24.12 -23.39 69.35
N MET A 89 23.86 -22.39 68.51
CA MET A 89 24.70 -21.97 67.38
C MET A 89 25.80 -20.96 67.78
N GLY A 90 25.93 -20.63 69.07
CA GLY A 90 26.96 -19.73 69.60
C GLY A 90 26.63 -18.24 69.51
N PHE A 91 25.37 -17.87 69.30
CA PHE A 91 24.94 -16.47 69.27
C PHE A 91 25.14 -15.78 70.63
N ARG A 92 25.76 -14.60 70.63
CA ARG A 92 25.86 -13.68 71.77
C ARG A 92 25.26 -12.33 71.37
N GLU A 93 24.53 -11.71 72.29
CA GLU A 93 23.88 -10.42 72.04
C GLU A 93 24.92 -9.36 71.68
N GLY A 94 24.78 -8.76 70.49
CA GLY A 94 25.73 -7.80 69.95
C GLY A 94 26.90 -8.39 69.16
N GLU A 95 26.92 -9.69 68.85
CA GLU A 95 27.90 -10.34 67.96
C GLU A 95 27.23 -10.96 66.71
N GLY A 96 28.02 -11.18 65.66
CA GLY A 96 27.56 -11.84 64.43
C GLY A 96 27.23 -13.31 64.64
N LEU A 97 26.19 -13.83 63.97
CA LEU A 97 25.77 -15.23 64.11
C LEU A 97 26.88 -16.23 63.70
N GLY A 98 27.27 -17.13 64.61
CA GLY A 98 28.23 -18.22 64.38
C GLY A 98 29.18 -18.43 65.56
N LYS A 99 29.78 -19.62 65.67
CA LYS A 99 30.62 -20.06 66.82
C LYS A 99 31.79 -19.12 67.16
N PHE A 100 32.24 -18.29 66.21
CA PHE A 100 33.34 -17.33 66.36
C PHE A 100 32.92 -15.87 66.09
N GLY A 101 31.63 -15.54 66.10
CA GLY A 101 31.17 -14.17 65.84
C GLY A 101 31.27 -13.72 64.37
N GLN A 102 31.48 -14.67 63.46
CA GLN A 102 31.78 -14.43 62.03
C GLN A 102 30.59 -13.99 61.17
N GLY A 103 29.38 -13.99 61.73
CA GLY A 103 28.21 -13.48 61.03
C GLY A 103 28.26 -11.95 60.87
N ARG A 104 27.53 -11.42 59.90
CA ARG A 104 27.50 -9.98 59.65
C ARG A 104 26.85 -9.27 60.86
N LYS A 105 27.52 -8.22 61.36
CA LYS A 105 27.13 -7.47 62.56
C LYS A 105 26.25 -6.25 62.24
N GLU A 106 26.39 -5.76 61.01
CA GLU A 106 25.70 -4.57 60.49
C GLU A 106 24.42 -4.97 59.74
N ILE A 107 23.43 -4.08 59.77
CA ILE A 107 22.20 -4.21 58.98
C ILE A 107 22.61 -4.28 57.50
N VAL A 108 22.05 -5.23 56.76
CA VAL A 108 22.24 -5.27 55.30
C VAL A 108 21.72 -3.95 54.73
N GLU A 109 22.63 -3.13 54.20
CA GLU A 109 22.26 -1.87 53.54
C GLU A 109 21.16 -2.15 52.49
N ALA A 110 20.12 -1.32 52.51
CA ALA A 110 19.06 -1.42 51.52
C ALA A 110 19.67 -1.28 50.13
N SER A 111 19.31 -2.19 49.24
CA SER A 111 19.80 -2.20 47.86
C SER A 111 19.61 -0.82 47.21
N ASN A 112 20.70 -0.17 46.80
CA ASN A 112 20.66 1.03 45.93
C ASN A 112 20.28 0.68 44.48
N GLN A 113 20.06 -0.60 44.18
CA GLN A 113 19.79 -1.14 42.86
C GLN A 113 18.28 -1.01 42.56
N ARG A 114 17.93 -0.17 41.56
CA ARG A 114 16.57 0.05 41.08
C ARG A 114 16.32 -0.82 39.84
N GLY A 115 15.27 -1.64 39.85
CA GLY A 115 14.88 -2.53 38.73
C GLY A 115 15.16 -4.03 38.93
N ARG A 116 14.81 -4.86 37.95
CA ARG A 116 14.98 -6.34 37.97
C ARG A 116 16.38 -6.80 37.52
N ARG A 117 17.42 -6.05 37.85
CA ARG A 117 18.80 -6.42 37.47
C ARG A 117 19.38 -7.37 38.53
N GLY A 118 20.13 -8.38 38.10
CA GLY A 118 20.78 -9.34 39.01
C GLY A 118 21.64 -8.64 40.06
N LEU A 119 21.75 -9.26 41.26
CA LEU A 119 22.53 -8.72 42.37
C LEU A 119 23.97 -8.38 41.93
N GLY A 120 24.34 -7.10 42.00
CA GLY A 120 25.72 -6.62 41.76
C GLY A 120 26.03 -6.05 40.37
N LEU A 121 25.08 -6.02 39.42
CA LEU A 121 25.30 -5.41 38.09
C LEU A 121 25.09 -3.88 38.14
N MET A 122 26.16 -3.11 37.93
CA MET A 122 26.14 -1.64 37.80
C MET A 122 26.55 -1.22 36.37
N LEU A 123 25.73 -0.41 35.70
CA LEU A 123 26.06 0.17 34.38
C LEU A 123 26.73 1.53 34.58
N GLN A 124 28.00 1.66 34.17
CA GLN A 124 28.80 2.89 34.35
C GLN A 124 28.16 4.12 33.66
N GLY A 125 27.50 3.95 32.51
CA GLY A 125 26.85 5.04 31.76
C GLY A 125 25.60 5.66 32.41
N PHE A 126 25.02 5.01 33.43
CA PHE A 126 23.78 5.44 34.09
C PHE A 126 24.02 5.92 35.55
N GLN A 127 25.28 6.17 35.92
CA GLN A 127 25.65 6.68 37.25
C GLN A 127 25.70 8.22 37.34
N GLY A 128 25.47 8.95 36.24
CA GLY A 128 25.43 10.41 36.19
C GLY A 128 24.13 10.97 35.62
N GLU A 129 23.78 12.20 36.00
CA GLU A 129 22.72 12.95 35.33
C GLU A 129 23.24 13.43 33.96
N LEU A 130 22.47 13.19 32.88
CA LEU A 130 22.63 13.98 31.68
C LEU A 130 22.24 15.40 32.07
N ASN A 131 23.19 16.34 32.05
CA ASN A 131 23.00 17.77 32.37
C ASN A 131 22.14 18.49 31.31
N VAL A 132 20.98 17.92 30.97
CA VAL A 132 20.03 18.38 29.96
C VAL A 132 18.67 18.43 30.63
N ASP A 133 18.10 19.63 30.75
CA ASP A 133 16.74 19.78 31.23
C ASP A 133 15.73 19.45 30.12
N TRP A 134 15.15 18.25 30.21
CA TRP A 134 14.10 17.80 29.30
C TRP A 134 12.70 18.25 29.72
N ARG A 135 12.52 18.77 30.96
CA ARG A 135 11.20 19.15 31.48
C ARG A 135 10.71 20.49 30.92
N ASP A 136 11.61 21.30 30.39
CA ASP A 136 11.30 22.52 29.62
C ASP A 136 10.98 22.19 28.15
N GLU A 137 10.14 21.16 27.91
CA GLU A 137 9.61 20.85 26.59
C GLU A 137 8.19 21.41 26.44
N PRO A 138 7.80 21.86 25.23
CA PRO A 138 6.43 22.30 25.00
C PRO A 138 5.44 21.14 25.22
N GLU A 139 4.21 21.47 25.65
CA GLU A 139 3.19 20.44 25.80
C GLU A 139 2.96 19.67 24.49
N PRO A 140 2.78 18.33 24.55
CA PRO A 140 2.43 17.54 23.38
C PRO A 140 1.14 18.03 22.74
N SER A 141 1.11 18.09 21.41
CA SER A 141 0.01 18.61 20.61
C SER A 141 -0.19 17.78 19.35
N ALA A 142 -1.44 17.59 18.95
CA ALA A 142 -1.77 16.99 17.66
C ALA A 142 -1.52 17.93 16.47
N VAL A 143 -1.37 19.23 16.72
CA VAL A 143 -1.13 20.25 15.68
C VAL A 143 0.37 20.46 15.49
N GLU A 144 0.83 20.24 14.27
CA GLU A 144 2.24 20.35 13.88
C GLU A 144 2.46 21.54 12.95
N LYS A 145 3.59 22.21 13.12
CA LYS A 145 4.01 23.29 12.23
C LYS A 145 4.87 22.72 11.11
N VAL A 146 4.70 23.27 9.90
CA VAL A 146 5.50 22.92 8.74
C VAL A 146 6.28 24.16 8.31
N ASP A 147 7.60 24.07 8.41
CA ASP A 147 8.51 25.09 7.89
C ASP A 147 9.02 24.66 6.52
N TRP A 148 8.87 25.54 5.54
CA TRP A 148 9.33 25.34 4.18
C TRP A 148 10.62 26.11 3.95
N PHE A 149 11.49 25.57 3.11
CA PHE A 149 12.60 26.38 2.59
C PHE A 149 12.03 27.61 1.86
N PRO A 150 12.80 28.71 1.81
CA PRO A 150 12.55 29.82 0.89
C PRO A 150 12.39 29.32 -0.55
N GLU A 151 11.64 30.01 -1.40
CA GLU A 151 11.52 29.57 -2.80
C GLU A 151 12.86 29.68 -3.52
N CYS A 152 13.23 28.63 -4.25
CA CYS A 152 14.46 28.62 -5.04
C CYS A 152 14.36 29.62 -6.19
N THR A 153 15.22 30.63 -6.16
CA THR A 153 15.34 31.66 -7.20
C THR A 153 16.40 31.31 -8.25
N THR A 154 17.30 30.36 -7.93
CA THR A 154 18.34 29.85 -8.83
C THR A 154 17.72 28.98 -9.93
N GLU A 155 18.19 29.15 -11.17
CA GLU A 155 17.78 28.30 -12.28
C GLU A 155 18.32 26.86 -12.08
N THR A 156 17.60 25.88 -12.62
CA THR A 156 18.06 24.49 -12.55
C THR A 156 19.35 24.33 -13.39
N PRO A 157 20.44 23.78 -12.82
CA PRO A 157 21.72 23.70 -13.51
C PRO A 157 21.65 22.75 -14.71
N ASP A 158 22.39 23.08 -15.76
CA ASP A 158 22.46 22.28 -16.97
C ASP A 158 23.47 21.11 -16.86
N ALA A 159 23.57 20.31 -17.92
CA ALA A 159 24.44 19.14 -17.92
C ALA A 159 25.94 19.50 -17.89
N ASP A 160 26.32 20.67 -18.39
CA ASP A 160 27.71 21.14 -18.42
C ASP A 160 28.15 21.63 -17.04
N GLU A 161 27.31 22.40 -16.36
CA GLU A 161 27.53 22.85 -14.98
C GLU A 161 27.62 21.64 -14.02
N LEU A 162 26.67 20.71 -14.12
CA LEU A 162 26.63 19.49 -13.29
C LEU A 162 27.79 18.52 -13.55
N ARG A 163 28.55 18.66 -14.64
CA ARG A 163 29.67 17.76 -14.95
C ARG A 163 30.78 17.86 -13.92
N ASP A 164 31.02 19.06 -13.39
CA ASP A 164 32.18 19.38 -12.56
C ASP A 164 31.84 19.41 -11.06
N TRP A 165 30.59 19.12 -10.68
CA TRP A 165 30.11 19.15 -9.29
C TRP A 165 30.48 17.91 -8.45
N LEU A 166 30.82 16.79 -9.11
CA LEU A 166 31.09 15.53 -8.42
C LEU A 166 32.50 15.53 -7.82
N ILE A 167 32.61 15.51 -6.48
CA ILE A 167 33.91 15.48 -5.80
C ILE A 167 34.15 14.10 -5.19
N LEU A 168 35.34 13.55 -5.48
CA LEU A 168 35.82 12.30 -4.91
C LEU A 168 36.81 12.58 -3.78
N GLY A 169 36.71 11.82 -2.71
CA GLY A 169 37.61 11.92 -1.56
C GLY A 169 37.87 10.56 -0.91
N PRO A 170 38.71 10.51 0.13
CA PRO A 170 38.88 9.29 0.92
C PRO A 170 37.56 8.89 1.56
N ARG A 171 37.29 7.59 1.63
CA ARG A 171 36.11 7.03 2.30
C ARG A 171 36.17 7.39 3.78
N LYS A 172 35.20 8.17 4.23
CA LYS A 172 35.06 8.64 5.61
C LYS A 172 33.93 7.88 6.30
N LEU A 173 34.23 7.26 7.45
CA LEU A 173 33.26 6.56 8.31
C LEU A 173 33.21 7.21 9.70
N LYS A 174 33.39 8.53 9.74
CA LYS A 174 33.36 9.36 10.95
C LYS A 174 32.35 10.47 10.74
N ILE A 175 31.53 10.72 11.76
CA ILE A 175 30.50 11.76 11.76
C ILE A 175 30.84 12.92 12.72
N GLU A 176 31.78 12.72 13.63
CA GLU A 176 32.12 13.63 14.74
C GLU A 176 32.62 15.03 14.30
N ASP A 177 33.14 15.14 13.08
CA ASP A 177 33.69 16.36 12.48
C ASP A 177 32.79 16.94 11.36
N GLU A 178 31.60 16.38 11.12
CA GLU A 178 30.63 16.88 10.14
C GLU A 178 29.86 18.11 10.67
N THR A 179 30.57 19.23 10.81
CA THR A 179 30.08 20.46 11.49
C THR A 179 29.71 21.60 10.53
N GLU A 180 29.71 21.34 9.21
CA GLU A 180 29.41 22.35 8.19
C GLU A 180 27.97 22.89 8.25
N PHE A 181 27.04 22.05 8.73
CA PHE A 181 25.60 22.37 8.80
C PHE A 181 25.01 22.15 10.20
N CYS A 182 25.86 22.11 11.23
CA CYS A 182 25.48 21.99 12.63
C CYS A 182 26.67 22.38 13.52
N THR A 183 26.45 23.17 14.57
CA THR A 183 27.50 23.51 15.52
C THR A 183 28.13 22.28 16.18
N GLU A 184 29.46 22.34 16.38
CA GLU A 184 30.26 21.25 16.97
C GLU A 184 29.73 20.81 18.33
N ASP A 185 29.42 21.77 19.21
CA ASP A 185 28.91 21.51 20.56
C ASP A 185 27.59 20.71 20.55
N LEU A 186 26.66 21.05 19.66
CA LEU A 186 25.37 20.36 19.54
C LEU A 186 25.56 18.95 18.97
N LEU A 187 26.39 18.80 17.94
CA LEU A 187 26.67 17.51 17.32
C LEU A 187 27.32 16.55 18.33
N HIS A 188 28.36 16.99 19.04
CA HIS A 188 29.04 16.17 20.05
C HIS A 188 28.12 15.82 21.22
N THR A 189 27.28 16.77 21.65
CA THR A 189 26.28 16.51 22.69
C THR A 189 25.28 15.45 22.26
N LEU A 190 24.77 15.54 21.03
CA LEU A 190 23.84 14.55 20.47
C LEU A 190 24.49 13.16 20.40
N LEU A 191 25.70 13.06 19.86
CA LEU A 191 26.43 11.80 19.72
C LEU A 191 26.68 11.16 21.09
N ARG A 192 27.10 11.95 22.08
CA ARG A 192 27.25 11.48 23.47
C ARG A 192 25.93 10.96 24.04
N CYS A 193 24.82 11.68 23.83
CA CYS A 193 23.50 11.23 24.28
C CYS A 193 23.05 9.93 23.61
N LYS A 194 23.40 9.69 22.34
CA LYS A 194 23.12 8.42 21.65
C LYS A 194 23.92 7.26 22.27
N THR A 195 25.22 7.46 22.48
CA THR A 195 26.15 6.44 22.99
C THR A 195 25.88 5.99 24.43
N VAL A 196 25.20 6.80 25.26
CA VAL A 196 24.74 6.37 26.60
C VAL A 196 23.87 5.10 26.55
N PHE A 197 23.19 4.86 25.44
CA PHE A 197 22.32 3.69 25.29
C PHE A 197 23.00 2.45 24.72
N ASP A 198 24.26 2.54 24.27
CA ASP A 198 24.98 1.43 23.65
C ASP A 198 25.14 0.23 24.62
N ASP A 199 25.27 0.53 25.92
CA ASP A 199 25.42 -0.47 27.00
C ASP A 199 24.08 -0.90 27.65
N LEU A 200 22.94 -0.34 27.22
CA LEU A 200 21.64 -0.66 27.81
C LEU A 200 20.99 -1.87 27.12
N GLU A 201 20.42 -2.79 27.89
CA GLU A 201 19.63 -3.90 27.33
C GLU A 201 18.43 -3.34 26.53
N GLY A 202 18.27 -3.80 25.29
CA GLY A 202 17.29 -3.25 24.35
C GLY A 202 15.83 -3.31 24.85
N GLU A 203 15.47 -4.30 25.67
CA GLU A 203 14.13 -4.37 26.28
C GLU A 203 13.86 -3.22 27.25
N GLU A 204 14.83 -2.87 28.07
CA GLU A 204 14.70 -1.82 29.07
C GLU A 204 14.58 -0.44 28.40
N MET A 205 15.40 -0.19 27.37
CA MET A 205 15.30 1.00 26.53
C MET A 205 13.91 1.14 25.91
N ARG A 206 13.39 0.05 25.32
CA ARG A 206 12.09 0.06 24.63
C ARG A 206 10.93 0.35 25.57
N ARG A 207 10.96 -0.14 26.80
CA ARG A 207 9.94 0.16 27.82
C ARG A 207 9.98 1.62 28.23
N ALA A 208 11.16 2.15 28.55
CA ALA A 208 11.32 3.57 28.90
C ALA A 208 10.88 4.49 27.75
N ARG A 209 11.28 4.17 26.51
CA ARG A 209 10.85 4.88 25.30
C ARG A 209 9.33 4.85 25.10
N THR A 210 8.69 3.71 25.35
CA THR A 210 7.23 3.56 25.22
C THR A 210 6.48 4.47 26.18
N ARG A 211 7.00 4.64 27.40
CA ARG A 211 6.39 5.48 28.44
C ARG A 211 6.67 6.97 28.30
N SER A 212 7.83 7.34 27.75
CA SER A 212 8.26 8.74 27.59
C SER A 212 7.78 9.42 26.32
N ASN A 213 7.44 8.65 25.27
CA ASN A 213 6.93 9.21 24.02
C ASN A 213 5.42 9.52 24.14
N PRO A 214 4.99 10.80 24.10
CA PRO A 214 3.57 11.16 24.23
C PRO A 214 2.70 10.66 23.07
N TYR A 215 3.30 10.28 21.93
CA TYR A 215 2.58 9.83 20.73
C TYR A 215 2.58 8.30 20.54
N GLU A 216 3.15 7.52 21.47
CA GLU A 216 3.41 6.08 21.26
C GLU A 216 2.13 5.23 21.06
N THR A 217 1.01 5.62 21.67
CA THR A 217 -0.26 4.86 21.63
C THR A 217 -0.99 4.97 20.29
N ILE A 218 -0.59 5.89 19.40
CA ILE A 218 -1.12 5.98 18.03
C ILE A 218 -0.87 4.67 17.27
N ARG A 219 0.37 4.15 17.40
CA ARG A 219 0.83 2.90 16.77
C ARG A 219 0.42 2.82 15.28
N GLY A 220 -0.11 1.69 14.84
CA GLY A 220 -0.60 1.48 13.47
C GLY A 220 -2.08 1.77 13.26
N GLY A 221 -2.83 2.12 14.31
CA GLY A 221 -4.29 2.29 14.22
C GLY A 221 -4.99 1.09 13.59
N ILE A 222 -5.67 1.31 12.46
CA ILE A 222 -6.36 0.28 11.66
C ILE A 222 -5.45 -0.40 10.61
N PHE A 223 -4.21 0.06 10.47
CA PHE A 223 -3.28 -0.33 9.40
C PHE A 223 -2.25 -1.37 9.87
N LEU A 224 -1.53 -1.94 8.92
CA LEU A 224 -0.60 -3.03 9.13
C LEU A 224 0.60 -2.66 10.01
N ASN A 225 1.07 -1.42 9.95
CA ASN A 225 2.17 -0.93 10.77
C ASN A 225 2.06 0.57 11.05
N ARG A 226 3.00 1.08 11.86
CA ARG A 226 3.09 2.51 12.19
C ARG A 226 3.44 3.40 11.00
N ALA A 227 4.09 2.88 9.96
CA ALA A 227 4.46 3.68 8.80
C ALA A 227 3.21 4.23 8.09
N ALA A 228 2.13 3.46 7.98
CA ALA A 228 0.85 3.95 7.47
C ALA A 228 0.35 5.21 8.21
N MET A 229 0.50 5.24 9.54
CA MET A 229 0.13 6.41 10.35
C MET A 229 1.07 7.60 10.14
N LYS A 230 2.34 7.38 9.81
CA LYS A 230 3.23 8.46 9.39
C LYS A 230 2.75 9.12 8.11
N MET A 231 2.33 8.31 7.13
CA MET A 231 1.81 8.88 5.89
C MET A 231 0.45 9.56 6.09
N ALA A 232 -0.41 9.05 6.97
CA ALA A 232 -1.64 9.76 7.37
C ALA A 232 -1.36 11.12 8.02
N ASN A 233 -0.36 11.17 8.89
CA ASN A 233 0.09 12.38 9.55
C ASN A 233 0.68 13.40 8.54
N ILE A 234 1.62 12.95 7.71
CA ILE A 234 2.27 13.81 6.70
C ILE A 234 1.23 14.30 5.68
N ASP A 235 0.35 13.44 5.17
CA ASP A 235 -0.67 13.86 4.21
C ASP A 235 -1.58 14.95 4.80
N HIS A 236 -1.97 14.85 6.08
CA HIS A 236 -2.72 15.91 6.74
C HIS A 236 -1.93 17.21 6.89
N CYS A 237 -0.69 17.16 7.39
CA CYS A 237 0.15 18.34 7.62
C CYS A 237 0.48 19.11 6.33
N PHE A 238 0.42 18.44 5.19
CA PHE A 238 0.67 19.02 3.87
C PHE A 238 -0.62 19.14 3.04
N ASP A 239 -1.73 19.52 3.68
CA ASP A 239 -3.01 19.87 3.05
C ASP A 239 -3.62 18.78 2.14
N ASN A 240 -3.37 17.52 2.47
CA ASN A 240 -3.74 16.34 1.69
C ASN A 240 -3.15 16.34 0.27
N MET A 241 -1.98 16.95 0.06
CA MET A 241 -1.41 17.08 -1.28
C MET A 241 -1.11 15.73 -1.95
N PHE A 242 -0.95 14.63 -1.20
CA PHE A 242 -0.73 13.30 -1.78
C PHE A 242 -2.05 12.65 -2.17
N THR A 243 -3.07 12.68 -1.30
CA THR A 243 -4.37 12.05 -1.60
C THR A 243 -5.31 12.92 -2.44
N ASN A 244 -5.06 14.22 -2.51
CA ASN A 244 -5.77 15.19 -3.34
C ASN A 244 -4.81 16.24 -3.92
N PRO A 245 -3.91 15.83 -4.85
CA PRO A 245 -2.95 16.74 -5.45
C PRO A 245 -3.65 17.82 -6.27
N LYS A 246 -3.13 19.04 -6.21
CA LYS A 246 -3.68 20.23 -6.88
C LYS A 246 -2.63 20.87 -7.77
N ASP A 247 -3.07 21.51 -8.86
CA ASP A 247 -2.23 22.38 -9.67
C ASP A 247 -1.93 23.72 -8.95
N SER A 248 -1.15 24.57 -9.62
CA SER A 248 -0.80 25.91 -9.14
C SER A 248 -2.01 26.84 -8.97
N GLU A 249 -3.13 26.57 -9.66
CA GLU A 249 -4.39 27.31 -9.51
C GLU A 249 -5.27 26.74 -8.36
N GLY A 250 -4.81 25.69 -7.68
CA GLY A 250 -5.53 25.05 -6.58
C GLY A 250 -6.63 24.06 -7.03
N LYS A 251 -6.69 23.73 -8.32
CA LYS A 251 -7.65 22.77 -8.87
C LYS A 251 -7.10 21.36 -8.77
N SER A 252 -7.97 20.40 -8.42
CA SER A 252 -7.56 19.01 -8.26
C SER A 252 -7.04 18.42 -9.58
N LEU A 253 -5.87 17.78 -9.52
CA LEU A 253 -5.27 17.06 -10.65
C LEU A 253 -6.00 15.75 -10.96
N VAL A 254 -6.80 15.23 -10.03
CA VAL A 254 -7.58 14.00 -10.22
C VAL A 254 -9.05 14.34 -10.27
N LYS A 255 -9.60 14.36 -11.47
CA LYS A 255 -11.03 14.64 -11.66
C LYS A 255 -11.83 13.35 -11.59
N ASP A 256 -12.38 13.06 -10.41
CA ASP A 256 -13.12 11.82 -10.17
C ASP A 256 -14.26 11.56 -11.17
N ARG A 257 -14.92 12.62 -11.66
CA ARG A 257 -16.00 12.56 -12.64
C ARG A 257 -15.54 12.33 -14.09
N GLU A 258 -14.26 12.52 -14.39
CA GLU A 258 -13.70 12.36 -15.75
C GLU A 258 -12.97 11.02 -15.94
N GLY A 259 -13.08 10.09 -14.99
CA GLY A 259 -12.48 8.76 -15.13
C GLY A 259 -10.99 8.67 -14.80
N GLU A 260 -10.36 9.75 -14.33
CA GLU A 260 -8.91 9.78 -14.07
C GLU A 260 -8.56 9.10 -12.72
N LEU A 261 -7.47 8.32 -12.71
CA LEU A 261 -6.93 7.66 -11.53
C LEU A 261 -5.84 8.49 -10.87
N LEU A 262 -5.77 8.43 -9.54
CA LEU A 262 -4.60 8.86 -8.80
C LEU A 262 -3.50 7.79 -8.89
N TYR A 263 -2.50 8.04 -9.73
CA TYR A 263 -1.27 7.23 -9.77
C TYR A 263 -0.26 7.65 -8.72
N PHE A 264 0.26 6.69 -7.98
CA PHE A 264 1.32 6.89 -7.00
C PHE A 264 2.35 5.75 -7.05
N GLY A 265 3.53 5.99 -6.48
CA GLY A 265 4.53 4.95 -6.29
C GLY A 265 5.01 4.87 -4.84
N ASP A 266 5.50 3.70 -4.45
CA ASP A 266 5.98 3.41 -3.10
C ASP A 266 7.25 2.55 -3.18
N VAL A 267 8.41 3.15 -2.91
CA VAL A 267 9.72 2.50 -3.09
C VAL A 267 10.44 2.30 -1.76
N CYS A 268 11.18 1.20 -1.67
CA CYS A 268 11.83 0.75 -0.43
C CYS A 268 10.83 0.61 0.73
N ALA A 269 9.63 0.12 0.40
CA ALA A 269 8.44 0.32 1.23
C ALA A 269 7.84 -0.96 1.81
N GLY A 270 8.51 -2.11 1.71
CA GLY A 270 8.02 -3.33 2.37
C GLY A 270 7.89 -3.12 3.88
N PRO A 271 6.78 -3.54 4.51
CA PRO A 271 5.70 -4.39 4.00
C PRO A 271 4.54 -3.67 3.26
N GLY A 272 4.56 -2.35 3.10
CA GLY A 272 3.59 -1.57 2.30
C GLY A 272 2.67 -0.64 3.07
N GLY A 273 3.06 -0.18 4.27
CA GLY A 273 2.19 0.63 5.14
C GLY A 273 1.74 1.96 4.50
N PHE A 274 2.63 2.67 3.80
CA PHE A 274 2.31 3.91 3.09
C PHE A 274 1.25 3.67 2.01
N SER A 275 1.44 2.65 1.18
CA SER A 275 0.46 2.21 0.18
C SER A 275 -0.89 1.82 0.78
N GLU A 276 -0.93 1.13 1.92
CA GLU A 276 -2.19 0.78 2.59
C GLU A 276 -3.00 2.05 2.97
N TYR A 277 -2.33 3.08 3.49
CA TYR A 277 -2.99 4.36 3.81
C TYR A 277 -3.60 5.02 2.56
N ILE A 278 -2.82 5.16 1.49
CA ILE A 278 -3.29 5.81 0.25
C ILE A 278 -4.48 5.05 -0.35
N LEU A 279 -4.38 3.72 -0.44
CA LEU A 279 -5.45 2.88 -0.99
C LEU A 279 -6.68 2.82 -0.10
N TRP A 280 -6.53 2.90 1.23
CA TRP A 280 -7.66 3.03 2.14
C TRP A 280 -8.39 4.36 1.94
N ARG A 281 -7.63 5.47 1.82
CA ARG A 281 -8.21 6.81 1.63
C ARG A 281 -8.88 6.97 0.28
N LYS A 282 -8.27 6.44 -0.79
CA LYS A 282 -8.70 6.67 -2.18
C LYS A 282 -9.50 5.54 -2.80
N ARG A 283 -9.49 4.36 -2.18
CA ARG A 283 -10.17 3.16 -2.68
C ARG A 283 -9.80 2.92 -4.15
N TRP A 284 -10.76 2.48 -4.95
CA TRP A 284 -10.64 2.18 -6.38
C TRP A 284 -10.38 3.39 -7.30
N HIS A 285 -10.19 4.59 -6.74
CA HIS A 285 -9.78 5.78 -7.51
C HIS A 285 -8.27 5.98 -7.57
N ALA A 286 -7.48 5.06 -7.01
CA ALA A 286 -6.02 5.09 -7.08
C ALA A 286 -5.44 3.79 -7.66
N LYS A 287 -4.24 3.91 -8.25
CA LYS A 287 -3.39 2.81 -8.71
C LYS A 287 -1.97 3.05 -8.20
N GLY A 288 -1.45 2.08 -7.46
CA GLY A 288 -0.10 2.14 -6.89
C GLY A 288 0.88 1.21 -7.59
N PHE A 289 2.14 1.64 -7.68
CA PHE A 289 3.26 0.85 -8.18
C PHE A 289 4.37 0.78 -7.13
N GLY A 290 4.89 -0.40 -6.85
CA GLY A 290 5.86 -0.59 -5.76
C GLY A 290 7.15 -1.23 -6.20
N MET A 291 8.28 -0.83 -5.58
CA MET A 291 9.55 -1.57 -5.70
C MET A 291 10.22 -1.64 -4.33
N THR A 292 10.55 -2.83 -3.86
CA THR A 292 11.25 -3.07 -2.59
C THR A 292 12.10 -4.32 -2.71
N LEU A 293 13.09 -4.47 -1.84
CA LEU A 293 13.91 -5.69 -1.79
C LEU A 293 13.04 -6.93 -1.56
N ARG A 294 13.33 -7.99 -2.32
CA ARG A 294 12.76 -9.33 -2.10
C ARG A 294 13.14 -9.90 -0.73
N GLY A 295 12.35 -10.89 -0.29
CA GLY A 295 12.64 -11.67 0.92
C GLY A 295 11.93 -11.12 2.16
N PRO A 296 12.60 -11.03 3.33
CA PRO A 296 11.97 -10.59 4.57
C PRO A 296 11.36 -9.18 4.50
N CYS A 297 11.96 -8.31 3.68
CA CYS A 297 11.54 -6.91 3.49
C CYS A 297 10.57 -6.72 2.30
N ASP A 298 9.94 -7.79 1.81
CA ASP A 298 9.00 -7.72 0.69
C ASP A 298 7.62 -7.19 1.13
N PHE A 299 6.81 -6.74 0.17
CA PHE A 299 5.42 -6.34 0.39
C PHE A 299 4.60 -7.50 0.99
N LYS A 300 3.73 -7.16 1.95
CA LYS A 300 2.76 -8.08 2.56
C LYS A 300 1.35 -7.69 2.16
N LEU A 301 1.04 -7.82 0.87
CA LEU A 301 -0.25 -7.42 0.30
C LEU A 301 -1.42 -8.19 0.89
N GLU A 302 -1.16 -9.38 1.43
CA GLU A 302 -2.13 -10.20 2.14
C GLU A 302 -2.62 -9.55 3.44
N ASP A 303 -1.80 -8.69 4.04
CA ASP A 303 -2.00 -8.02 5.33
C ASP A 303 -2.65 -6.64 5.21
N PHE A 304 -2.97 -6.19 3.99
CA PHE A 304 -3.71 -4.95 3.75
C PHE A 304 -5.18 -5.18 4.13
N TYR A 305 -5.50 -5.01 5.41
CA TYR A 305 -6.86 -5.24 5.94
C TYR A 305 -7.75 -4.01 5.78
N ALA A 306 -7.15 -2.81 5.83
CA ALA A 306 -7.87 -1.57 5.66
C ALA A 306 -8.13 -1.24 4.18
N ALA A 307 -7.29 -1.73 3.27
CA ALA A 307 -7.29 -1.31 1.87
C ALA A 307 -7.34 -2.49 0.87
N PRO A 308 -7.87 -2.27 -0.35
CA PRO A 308 -7.83 -3.26 -1.42
C PRO A 308 -6.43 -3.33 -2.08
N SER A 309 -5.64 -4.34 -1.74
CA SER A 309 -4.28 -4.51 -2.30
C SER A 309 -4.25 -4.89 -3.77
N GLU A 310 -5.39 -5.24 -4.37
CA GLU A 310 -5.50 -5.52 -5.81
C GLU A 310 -5.22 -4.29 -6.68
N LEU A 311 -5.30 -3.09 -6.09
CA LEU A 311 -5.00 -1.81 -6.73
C LEU A 311 -3.50 -1.45 -6.68
N PHE A 312 -2.68 -2.31 -6.07
CA PHE A 312 -1.23 -2.15 -5.97
C PHE A 312 -0.51 -3.19 -6.82
N GLU A 313 0.56 -2.77 -7.49
CA GLU A 313 1.38 -3.65 -8.34
C GLU A 313 2.86 -3.55 -7.99
N PRO A 314 3.38 -4.55 -7.25
CA PRO A 314 4.81 -4.70 -7.04
C PRO A 314 5.54 -5.02 -8.35
N TYR A 315 6.70 -4.38 -8.54
CA TYR A 315 7.61 -4.57 -9.67
C TYR A 315 9.05 -4.48 -9.15
N TYR A 316 9.86 -5.49 -9.45
CA TYR A 316 11.16 -5.68 -8.78
C TYR A 316 12.36 -5.35 -9.69
N GLY A 317 12.14 -4.49 -10.68
CA GLY A 317 13.19 -4.00 -11.57
C GLY A 317 13.39 -4.90 -12.80
N GLU A 318 14.65 -5.12 -13.19
CA GLU A 318 14.98 -5.97 -14.33
C GLU A 318 14.46 -7.41 -14.09
N GLY A 319 13.81 -8.00 -15.10
CA GLY A 319 13.08 -9.28 -14.95
C GLY A 319 11.65 -9.12 -14.40
N GLY A 320 11.20 -7.89 -14.11
CA GLY A 320 9.84 -7.59 -13.71
C GLY A 320 9.48 -8.19 -12.36
N VAL A 321 8.63 -9.21 -12.36
CA VAL A 321 8.27 -9.90 -11.11
C VAL A 321 9.39 -10.78 -10.59
N ASP A 322 10.33 -11.23 -11.42
CA ASP A 322 11.42 -12.11 -10.97
C ASP A 322 12.68 -11.34 -10.54
N GLY A 323 12.63 -10.00 -10.54
CA GLY A 323 13.72 -9.14 -10.11
C GLY A 323 13.96 -9.15 -8.59
N ASP A 324 15.08 -8.56 -8.16
CA ASP A 324 15.50 -8.49 -6.74
C ASP A 324 14.94 -7.27 -6.00
N GLY A 325 14.51 -6.24 -6.73
CA GLY A 325 14.01 -4.98 -6.18
C GLY A 325 15.07 -4.08 -5.54
N ASP A 326 16.36 -4.31 -5.83
CA ASP A 326 17.43 -3.44 -5.34
C ASP A 326 17.44 -2.11 -6.09
N ILE A 327 16.98 -1.05 -5.43
CA ILE A 327 16.90 0.30 -5.99
C ILE A 327 18.28 0.90 -6.32
N THR A 328 19.37 0.34 -5.78
CA THR A 328 20.73 0.84 -6.04
C THR A 328 21.29 0.38 -7.38
N ARG A 329 20.64 -0.61 -8.02
CA ARG A 329 20.99 -1.11 -9.34
C ARG A 329 20.42 -0.20 -10.44
N PRO A 330 21.27 0.35 -11.34
CA PRO A 330 20.81 1.25 -12.41
C PRO A 330 19.77 0.61 -13.34
N GLU A 331 19.88 -0.70 -13.58
CA GLU A 331 18.96 -1.46 -14.43
C GLU A 331 17.55 -1.50 -13.82
N ASN A 332 17.46 -1.67 -12.49
CA ASN A 332 16.19 -1.70 -11.77
C ASN A 332 15.50 -0.34 -11.75
N VAL A 333 16.24 0.74 -11.52
CA VAL A 333 15.71 2.12 -11.60
C VAL A 333 15.14 2.39 -12.99
N THR A 334 15.88 2.01 -14.03
CA THR A 334 15.46 2.20 -15.43
C THR A 334 14.23 1.35 -15.77
N ALA A 335 14.21 0.08 -15.35
CA ALA A 335 13.08 -0.82 -15.58
C ALA A 335 11.81 -0.34 -14.86
N PHE A 336 11.91 0.07 -13.59
CA PHE A 336 10.79 0.61 -12.83
C PHE A 336 10.26 1.91 -13.44
N ARG A 337 11.15 2.81 -13.88
CA ARG A 337 10.77 4.01 -14.64
C ARG A 337 9.97 3.67 -15.89
N ASN A 338 10.48 2.77 -16.73
CA ASN A 338 9.82 2.41 -17.98
C ASN A 338 8.44 1.81 -17.72
N PHE A 339 8.35 0.89 -16.76
CA PHE A 339 7.10 0.29 -16.32
C PHE A 339 6.08 1.33 -15.86
N VAL A 340 6.48 2.29 -15.01
CA VAL A 340 5.60 3.38 -14.56
C VAL A 340 5.13 4.23 -15.74
N MET A 341 6.03 4.63 -16.64
CA MET A 341 5.70 5.50 -17.77
C MET A 341 4.75 4.83 -18.76
N GLU A 342 4.90 3.53 -19.00
CA GLU A 342 3.99 2.75 -19.86
C GLU A 342 2.58 2.63 -19.27
N ASN A 343 2.45 2.65 -17.94
CA ASN A 343 1.18 2.45 -17.23
C ASN A 343 0.52 3.74 -16.73
N THR A 344 1.10 4.90 -17.07
CA THR A 344 0.60 6.23 -16.66
C THR A 344 0.44 7.18 -17.84
N ASP A 345 0.12 6.62 -19.01
CA ASP A 345 -0.07 7.37 -20.26
C ASP A 345 1.14 8.27 -20.60
N ARG A 346 2.36 7.80 -20.24
CA ARG A 346 3.66 8.51 -20.40
C ARG A 346 3.76 9.83 -19.65
N ARG A 347 2.86 10.10 -18.69
CA ARG A 347 2.88 11.31 -17.86
C ARG A 347 3.69 11.14 -16.58
N GLY A 348 3.76 9.93 -16.02
CA GLY A 348 4.38 9.66 -14.72
C GLY A 348 3.40 9.75 -13.54
N LEU A 349 3.92 9.55 -12.33
CA LEU A 349 3.16 9.48 -11.08
C LEU A 349 2.73 10.88 -10.60
N HIS A 350 1.59 10.98 -9.92
CA HIS A 350 1.23 12.22 -9.21
C HIS A 350 2.14 12.46 -8.02
N PHE A 351 2.52 11.39 -7.32
CA PHE A 351 3.50 11.46 -6.25
C PHE A 351 4.24 10.13 -6.06
N LEU A 352 5.40 10.21 -5.44
CA LEU A 352 6.21 9.07 -5.02
C LEU A 352 6.48 9.17 -3.52
N MET A 353 6.37 8.04 -2.83
CA MET A 353 6.76 7.90 -1.43
C MET A 353 7.95 6.95 -1.34
N ALA A 354 8.89 7.25 -0.45
CA ALA A 354 10.08 6.44 -0.23
C ALA A 354 10.39 6.34 1.27
N ASP A 355 10.46 5.11 1.80
CA ASP A 355 10.66 4.83 3.23
C ASP A 355 11.86 3.91 3.48
N GLY A 356 12.91 4.06 2.67
CA GLY A 356 14.10 3.21 2.70
C GLY A 356 14.94 3.37 3.98
N GLY A 357 15.35 2.24 4.53
CA GLY A 357 16.30 2.14 5.62
C GLY A 357 16.65 0.67 5.87
N PHE A 358 17.79 0.42 6.48
CA PHE A 358 18.21 -0.92 6.90
C PHE A 358 18.81 -0.85 8.29
N SER A 359 18.94 -2.02 8.94
CA SER A 359 19.51 -2.09 10.29
C SER A 359 20.97 -1.67 10.29
N VAL A 360 21.33 -0.78 11.21
CA VAL A 360 22.68 -0.28 11.45
C VAL A 360 23.09 -0.55 12.90
N GLN A 361 22.59 -1.65 13.46
CA GLN A 361 22.77 -2.01 14.87
C GLN A 361 24.25 -1.98 15.27
N GLY A 362 24.57 -1.23 16.32
CA GLY A 362 25.93 -1.01 16.83
C GLY A 362 26.74 0.03 16.05
N GLN A 363 26.15 0.70 15.06
CA GLN A 363 26.75 1.77 14.24
C GLN A 363 25.73 2.89 13.97
N GLU A 364 24.81 3.13 14.90
CA GLU A 364 23.69 4.07 14.78
C GLU A 364 24.15 5.50 14.48
N ASN A 365 25.30 5.91 15.03
CA ASN A 365 25.87 7.25 14.82
C ASN A 365 26.30 7.52 13.37
N ILE A 366 26.61 6.49 12.58
CA ILE A 366 27.05 6.65 11.17
C ILE A 366 25.97 6.23 10.17
N GLN A 367 24.70 6.14 10.60
CA GLN A 367 23.57 5.73 9.76
C GLN A 367 23.45 6.58 8.48
N GLU A 368 23.67 7.89 8.58
CA GLU A 368 23.67 8.81 7.43
C GLU A 368 24.66 8.34 6.34
N ILE A 369 25.90 8.09 6.74
CA ILE A 369 26.98 7.67 5.84
C ILE A 369 26.67 6.31 5.21
N LEU A 370 26.21 5.35 6.02
CA LEU A 370 25.88 4.00 5.55
C LEU A 370 24.72 4.00 4.55
N THR A 371 23.74 4.88 4.73
CA THR A 371 22.53 4.94 3.89
C THR A 371 22.63 5.93 2.72
N LYS A 372 23.77 6.58 2.53
CA LYS A 372 23.96 7.64 1.52
C LYS A 372 23.57 7.24 0.08
N GLN A 373 23.94 6.02 -0.35
CA GLN A 373 23.59 5.55 -1.70
C GLN A 373 22.09 5.29 -1.82
N LEU A 374 21.46 4.77 -0.76
CA LEU A 374 20.02 4.52 -0.72
C LEU A 374 19.24 5.83 -0.80
N LEU A 375 19.67 6.87 -0.07
CA LEU A 375 19.08 8.22 -0.14
C LEU A 375 19.13 8.77 -1.58
N LEU A 376 20.31 8.72 -2.21
CA LEU A 376 20.49 9.15 -3.59
C LEU A 376 19.56 8.40 -4.55
N CYS A 377 19.47 7.07 -4.43
CA CYS A 377 18.66 6.27 -5.35
C CYS A 377 17.16 6.48 -5.17
N GLN A 378 16.70 6.79 -3.96
CA GLN A 378 15.30 7.18 -3.72
C GLN A 378 14.98 8.52 -4.38
N PHE A 379 15.86 9.52 -4.28
CA PHE A 379 15.68 10.83 -4.93
C PHE A 379 15.71 10.70 -6.45
N LEU A 380 16.68 9.96 -6.98
CA LEU A 380 16.79 9.64 -8.40
C LEU A 380 15.52 8.96 -8.92
N THR A 381 14.98 8.00 -8.17
CA THR A 381 13.74 7.30 -8.56
C THR A 381 12.53 8.24 -8.54
N GLY A 382 12.46 9.17 -7.57
CA GLY A 382 11.50 10.28 -7.56
C GLY A 382 11.54 11.10 -8.85
N LEU A 383 12.70 11.69 -9.16
CA LEU A 383 12.89 12.50 -10.37
C LEU A 383 12.67 11.70 -11.67
N SER A 384 12.86 10.39 -11.63
CA SER A 384 12.72 9.50 -12.79
C SER A 384 11.28 9.15 -13.12
N THR A 385 10.37 9.17 -12.14
CA THR A 385 9.02 8.58 -12.26
C THR A 385 7.88 9.58 -12.11
N LEU A 386 8.15 10.75 -11.53
CA LEU A 386 7.16 11.80 -11.31
C LEU A 386 6.78 12.53 -12.59
N ARG A 387 5.53 12.97 -12.66
CA ARG A 387 5.08 13.96 -13.64
C ARG A 387 5.51 15.36 -13.24
N THR A 388 5.56 16.29 -14.20
CA THR A 388 5.66 17.74 -13.89
C THR A 388 4.51 18.16 -12.97
N GLY A 389 4.83 18.91 -11.92
CA GLY A 389 3.90 19.27 -10.84
C GLY A 389 3.69 18.17 -9.80
N GLY A 390 4.28 16.99 -9.97
CA GLY A 390 4.18 15.87 -9.02
C GLY A 390 4.86 16.16 -7.68
N HIS A 391 4.57 15.35 -6.67
CA HIS A 391 5.07 15.55 -5.29
C HIS A 391 5.95 14.37 -4.84
N PHE A 392 6.84 14.61 -3.89
CA PHE A 392 7.75 13.58 -3.39
C PHE A 392 7.84 13.62 -1.87
N VAL A 393 7.86 12.47 -1.23
CA VAL A 393 8.19 12.34 0.19
C VAL A 393 9.19 11.22 0.39
N CYS A 394 10.29 11.50 1.08
CA CYS A 394 11.35 10.53 1.32
C CYS A 394 11.80 10.59 2.78
N LYS A 395 11.86 9.43 3.42
CA LYS A 395 12.56 9.29 4.70
C LYS A 395 14.05 9.58 4.51
N THR A 396 14.61 10.31 5.45
CA THR A 396 16.04 10.47 5.65
C THR A 396 16.35 10.39 7.16
N PHE A 397 17.64 10.44 7.50
CA PHE A 397 18.13 10.42 8.87
C PHE A 397 18.78 11.77 9.22
N ASP A 398 19.97 11.72 9.80
CA ASP A 398 20.82 12.89 9.95
C ASP A 398 21.20 13.45 8.56
N LEU A 399 21.46 14.76 8.50
CA LEU A 399 21.81 15.50 7.29
C LEU A 399 22.99 16.43 7.60
N PHE A 400 24.05 15.90 8.20
CA PHE A 400 25.24 16.66 8.58
C PHE A 400 26.29 16.70 7.47
N THR A 401 26.35 15.65 6.64
CA THR A 401 27.38 15.55 5.61
C THR A 401 27.10 16.44 4.40
N PRO A 402 28.14 17.03 3.78
CA PRO A 402 28.00 17.76 2.51
C PRO A 402 27.35 16.93 1.40
N PHE A 403 27.57 15.61 1.39
CA PHE A 403 26.90 14.70 0.46
C PHE A 403 25.38 14.76 0.59
N SER A 404 24.86 14.55 1.81
CA SER A 404 23.41 14.52 2.06
C SER A 404 22.77 15.88 1.81
N VAL A 405 23.40 16.96 2.27
CA VAL A 405 22.88 18.33 2.07
C VAL A 405 22.93 18.71 0.59
N GLY A 406 23.98 18.31 -0.15
CA GLY A 406 24.03 18.49 -1.60
C GLY A 406 22.88 17.77 -2.32
N LEU A 407 22.47 16.58 -1.87
CA LEU A 407 21.29 15.91 -2.43
C LEU A 407 19.99 16.67 -2.13
N VAL A 408 19.86 17.24 -0.94
CA VAL A 408 18.71 18.12 -0.59
C VAL A 408 18.71 19.37 -1.47
N TYR A 409 19.88 19.97 -1.71
CA TYR A 409 20.03 21.13 -2.60
C TYR A 409 19.61 20.80 -4.04
N LEU A 410 19.94 19.62 -4.56
CA LEU A 410 19.45 19.21 -5.88
C LEU A 410 17.92 19.09 -5.94
N LEU A 411 17.27 18.61 -4.87
CA LEU A 411 15.79 18.61 -4.80
C LEU A 411 15.23 20.03 -4.68
N TYR A 412 15.89 20.90 -3.90
CA TYR A 412 15.54 22.32 -3.80
C TYR A 412 15.49 23.02 -5.16
N LEU A 413 16.46 22.72 -6.03
CA LEU A 413 16.51 23.24 -7.40
C LEU A 413 15.40 22.66 -8.29
N CYS A 414 15.00 21.40 -8.07
CA CYS A 414 14.06 20.67 -8.94
C CYS A 414 12.58 20.83 -8.57
N PHE A 415 12.24 21.30 -7.37
CA PHE A 415 10.85 21.41 -6.91
C PHE A 415 10.46 22.86 -6.59
N ASP A 416 9.18 23.18 -6.72
CA ASP A 416 8.65 24.51 -6.39
C ASP A 416 8.88 24.84 -4.91
N ARG A 417 8.63 23.86 -4.03
CA ARG A 417 8.88 23.98 -2.58
C ARG A 417 9.38 22.67 -2.00
N ILE A 418 10.29 22.77 -1.03
CA ILE A 418 10.71 21.62 -0.21
C ILE A 418 10.61 21.97 1.29
N SER A 419 10.49 20.95 2.13
CA SER A 419 10.46 21.05 3.60
C SER A 419 11.19 19.87 4.22
N LEU A 420 11.90 20.11 5.33
CA LEU A 420 12.38 19.07 6.25
C LEU A 420 11.38 18.96 7.41
N PHE A 421 10.73 17.80 7.52
CA PHE A 421 9.64 17.60 8.47
C PHE A 421 9.80 16.30 9.25
N LYS A 422 9.73 16.39 10.58
CA LYS A 422 9.66 15.22 11.45
C LYS A 422 8.24 15.09 12.02
N PRO A 423 7.40 14.18 11.49
CA PRO A 423 6.06 13.99 12.02
C PRO A 423 6.12 13.46 13.46
N VAL A 424 5.13 13.78 14.29
CA VAL A 424 5.01 13.28 15.68
C VAL A 424 4.86 11.75 15.76
N THR A 425 4.42 11.13 14.66
CA THR A 425 4.40 9.67 14.48
C THR A 425 5.78 9.05 14.23
N SER A 426 6.80 9.86 13.98
CA SER A 426 8.20 9.46 14.06
C SER A 426 8.71 9.66 15.49
N ARG A 427 9.42 8.67 16.03
CA ARG A 427 9.85 8.69 17.44
C ARG A 427 10.78 9.87 17.70
N PRO A 428 10.60 10.63 18.78
CA PRO A 428 11.34 11.89 19.00
C PRO A 428 12.84 11.70 19.20
N ALA A 429 13.28 10.57 19.76
CA ALA A 429 14.69 10.31 20.07
C ALA A 429 15.53 9.75 18.91
N ASN A 430 14.93 9.45 17.75
CA ASN A 430 15.67 8.98 16.58
C ASN A 430 15.93 10.11 15.57
N SER A 431 16.88 9.87 14.68
CA SER A 431 17.25 10.81 13.62
C SER A 431 16.32 10.80 12.41
N GLU A 432 15.27 9.98 12.41
CA GLU A 432 14.33 9.90 11.29
C GLU A 432 13.59 11.24 11.09
N ARG A 433 13.62 11.73 9.86
CA ARG A 433 12.83 12.86 9.37
C ARG A 433 12.47 12.62 7.89
N TYR A 434 11.63 13.48 7.32
CA TYR A 434 11.19 13.36 5.94
C TYR A 434 11.51 14.64 5.17
N ILE A 435 12.01 14.47 3.96
CA ILE A 435 12.05 15.53 2.97
C ILE A 435 10.73 15.46 2.20
N VAL A 436 10.00 16.58 2.18
CA VAL A 436 8.71 16.70 1.49
C VAL A 436 8.84 17.75 0.40
N CYS A 437 8.65 17.33 -0.85
CA CYS A 437 8.79 18.17 -2.04
C CYS A 437 7.44 18.33 -2.75
N ARG A 438 7.11 19.58 -3.11
CA ARG A 438 5.89 19.95 -3.80
C ARG A 438 6.23 20.55 -5.16
N GLY A 439 5.56 20.05 -6.19
CA GLY A 439 5.62 20.56 -7.55
C GLY A 439 6.95 20.33 -8.25
N LEU A 440 7.16 19.16 -8.87
CA LEU A 440 8.35 18.94 -9.71
C LEU A 440 8.38 19.93 -10.88
N LYS A 441 9.44 20.74 -10.97
CA LYS A 441 9.65 21.71 -12.03
C LYS A 441 9.97 21.02 -13.37
N PRO A 442 9.54 21.59 -14.51
CA PRO A 442 10.03 21.13 -15.82
C PRO A 442 11.55 21.35 -15.93
N GLY A 443 12.24 20.56 -16.76
CA GLY A 443 13.69 20.72 -16.99
C GLY A 443 14.61 19.99 -16.00
N SER A 444 14.05 19.22 -15.05
CA SER A 444 14.83 18.45 -14.06
C SER A 444 15.59 17.24 -14.63
N ASP A 445 15.59 17.04 -15.95
CA ASP A 445 16.24 15.91 -16.63
C ASP A 445 17.77 15.90 -16.43
N ALA A 446 18.43 17.07 -16.48
CA ALA A 446 19.88 17.16 -16.31
C ALA A 446 20.31 16.69 -14.92
N VAL A 447 19.58 17.11 -13.88
CA VAL A 447 19.80 16.68 -12.49
C VAL A 447 19.51 15.18 -12.33
N ARG A 448 18.46 14.65 -12.96
CA ARG A 448 18.18 13.20 -12.96
C ARG A 448 19.36 12.41 -13.56
N GLU A 449 19.84 12.80 -14.74
CA GLU A 449 20.97 12.11 -15.39
C GLU A 449 22.26 12.26 -14.58
N TYR A 450 22.48 13.40 -13.93
CA TYR A 450 23.59 13.59 -13.00
C TYR A 450 23.52 12.62 -11.82
N MET A 451 22.38 12.55 -11.11
CA MET A 451 22.21 11.60 -10.01
C MET A 451 22.38 10.14 -10.47
N PHE A 452 21.92 9.80 -11.67
CA PHE A 452 22.15 8.47 -12.27
C PHE A 452 23.64 8.17 -12.44
N ARG A 453 24.43 9.13 -12.97
CA ARG A 453 25.89 9.02 -13.07
C ARG A 453 26.57 8.90 -11.70
N VAL A 454 26.11 9.66 -10.70
CA VAL A 454 26.64 9.55 -9.33
C VAL A 454 26.38 8.15 -8.77
N ASN A 455 25.19 7.57 -8.97
CA ASN A 455 24.90 6.20 -8.54
C ASN A 455 25.83 5.18 -9.21
N LEU A 456 26.03 5.30 -10.53
CA LEU A 456 26.98 4.45 -11.26
C LEU A 456 28.38 4.55 -10.66
N LYS A 457 28.82 5.77 -10.29
CA LYS A 457 30.12 5.98 -9.67
C LYS A 457 30.20 5.35 -8.28
N LEU A 458 29.18 5.51 -7.44
CA LEU A 458 29.11 4.85 -6.11
C LEU A 458 29.21 3.33 -6.24
N ASN A 459 28.51 2.72 -7.20
CA ASN A 459 28.61 1.28 -7.48
C ASN A 459 30.05 0.86 -7.85
N GLN A 460 30.76 1.65 -8.66
CA GLN A 460 32.17 1.39 -9.02
C GLN A 460 33.15 1.55 -7.84
N LEU A 461 32.76 2.29 -6.80
CA LEU A 461 33.59 2.62 -5.64
C LEU A 461 33.27 1.78 -4.39
N ARG A 462 32.24 0.91 -4.42
CA ARG A 462 31.73 0.14 -3.25
C ARG A 462 32.81 -0.52 -2.39
N HIS A 463 33.86 -1.06 -3.00
CA HIS A 463 34.95 -1.79 -2.31
C HIS A 463 36.30 -1.07 -2.40
N LYS A 464 36.29 0.25 -2.54
CA LYS A 464 37.50 1.09 -2.62
C LYS A 464 37.58 2.05 -1.45
N ASP A 465 38.80 2.50 -1.16
CA ASP A 465 39.11 3.52 -0.14
C ASP A 465 38.76 4.94 -0.58
N THR A 466 38.26 5.11 -1.81
CA THR A 466 37.74 6.37 -2.34
C THR A 466 36.22 6.30 -2.40
N ASP A 467 35.55 7.41 -2.11
CA ASP A 467 34.09 7.55 -2.19
C ASP A 467 33.70 8.91 -2.81
N VAL A 468 32.43 9.07 -3.17
CA VAL A 468 31.86 10.38 -3.55
C VAL A 468 31.58 11.16 -2.28
N THR A 469 32.33 12.23 -2.00
CA THR A 469 32.17 13.01 -0.76
C THR A 469 31.20 14.18 -0.90
N GLU A 470 31.10 14.76 -2.10
CA GLU A 470 30.16 15.85 -2.40
C GLU A 470 29.50 15.60 -3.76
N VAL A 471 28.20 15.92 -3.84
CA VAL A 471 27.42 15.93 -5.08
C VAL A 471 27.12 17.34 -5.57
N VAL A 472 27.33 18.35 -4.72
CA VAL A 472 27.30 19.77 -5.03
C VAL A 472 28.49 20.37 -4.27
N PRO A 473 29.38 21.14 -4.91
CA PRO A 473 30.48 21.82 -4.24
C PRO A 473 30.00 22.67 -3.07
N LEU A 474 30.66 22.54 -1.91
CA LEU A 474 30.25 23.23 -0.69
C LEU A 474 30.11 24.75 -0.83
N ASN A 475 30.96 25.39 -1.66
CA ASN A 475 30.87 26.83 -1.90
C ASN A 475 29.55 27.22 -2.58
N ILE A 476 29.05 26.43 -3.53
CA ILE A 476 27.76 26.69 -4.19
C ILE A 476 26.61 26.64 -3.17
N ILE A 477 26.64 25.66 -2.26
CA ILE A 477 25.61 25.55 -1.21
C ILE A 477 25.70 26.75 -0.25
N LYS A 478 26.91 27.16 0.15
CA LYS A 478 27.12 28.28 1.09
C LYS A 478 26.80 29.65 0.50
N ASP A 479 26.99 29.81 -0.81
CA ASP A 479 26.67 31.05 -1.53
C ASP A 479 25.15 31.29 -1.58
N ASP A 480 24.34 30.22 -1.53
CA ASP A 480 22.89 30.29 -1.31
C ASP A 480 22.59 30.42 0.20
N THR A 481 22.70 31.64 0.71
CA THR A 481 22.60 31.92 2.16
C THR A 481 21.25 31.54 2.76
N ASP A 482 20.18 31.65 1.97
CA ASP A 482 18.81 31.34 2.40
C ASP A 482 18.64 29.83 2.61
N PHE A 483 19.11 29.03 1.65
CA PHE A 483 19.15 27.57 1.80
C PHE A 483 20.08 27.14 2.93
N PHE A 484 21.30 27.69 2.96
CA PHE A 484 22.33 27.32 3.93
C PHE A 484 21.87 27.57 5.38
N GLN A 485 21.31 28.76 5.66
CA GLN A 485 20.84 29.09 7.00
C GLN A 485 19.62 28.24 7.40
N PHE A 486 18.71 27.94 6.47
CA PHE A 486 17.60 27.04 6.76
C PHE A 486 18.09 25.64 7.14
N MET A 487 19.07 25.10 6.41
CA MET A 487 19.67 23.79 6.71
C MET A 487 20.27 23.73 8.10
N ILE A 488 21.07 24.73 8.49
CA ILE A 488 21.64 24.83 9.84
C ILE A 488 20.53 24.85 10.88
N ASN A 489 19.57 25.78 10.74
CA ASN A 489 18.48 25.94 11.70
C ASN A 489 17.66 24.65 11.86
N SER A 490 17.39 23.94 10.75
CA SER A 490 16.67 22.67 10.77
C SER A 490 17.44 21.57 11.48
N ASN A 491 18.74 21.45 11.21
CA ASN A 491 19.60 20.46 11.86
C ASN A 491 19.74 20.72 13.35
N GLU A 492 20.04 21.96 13.75
CA GLU A 492 20.22 22.32 15.16
C GLU A 492 18.92 22.21 15.95
N SER A 493 17.80 22.66 15.37
CA SER A 493 16.48 22.51 16.01
C SER A 493 16.15 21.04 16.23
N LEU A 494 16.46 20.15 15.27
CA LEU A 494 16.21 18.72 15.48
C LEU A 494 17.18 18.12 16.51
N CYS A 495 18.46 18.49 16.49
CA CYS A 495 19.43 18.05 17.49
C CYS A 495 18.95 18.39 18.90
N ALA A 496 18.50 19.63 19.12
CA ALA A 496 18.01 20.07 20.43
C ALA A 496 16.81 19.23 20.92
N VAL A 497 15.83 18.97 20.03
CA VAL A 497 14.67 18.12 20.35
C VAL A 497 15.10 16.67 20.63
N GLN A 498 16.01 16.12 19.83
CA GLN A 498 16.49 14.75 19.97
C GLN A 498 17.31 14.57 21.25
N ILE A 499 18.17 15.53 21.61
CA ILE A 499 18.93 15.55 22.87
C ILE A 499 17.98 15.53 24.07
N LYS A 500 16.96 16.40 24.09
CA LYS A 500 15.93 16.40 25.14
C LYS A 500 15.19 15.07 25.22
N ALA A 501 14.80 14.50 24.08
CA ALA A 501 14.10 13.21 24.02
C ALA A 501 14.98 12.03 24.51
N LEU A 502 16.27 12.03 24.18
CA LEU A 502 17.24 11.04 24.68
C LEU A 502 17.43 11.18 26.20
N ALA A 503 17.61 12.40 26.70
CA ALA A 503 17.70 12.67 28.14
C ALA A 503 16.42 12.26 28.89
N LYS A 504 15.25 12.48 28.29
CA LYS A 504 13.96 12.02 28.81
C LYS A 504 13.88 10.50 28.89
N ILE A 505 14.28 9.78 27.83
CA ILE A 505 14.33 8.31 27.87
C ILE A 505 15.26 7.83 28.98
N HIS A 506 16.45 8.43 29.11
CA HIS A 506 17.38 8.10 30.19
C HIS A 506 16.74 8.28 31.58
N ALA A 507 16.05 9.40 31.81
CA ALA A 507 15.32 9.63 33.06
C ALA A 507 14.25 8.56 33.32
N PHE A 508 13.53 8.12 32.29
CA PHE A 508 12.51 7.07 32.38
C PHE A 508 13.10 5.65 32.51
N VAL A 509 14.38 5.44 32.22
CA VAL A 509 15.11 4.21 32.55
C VAL A 509 15.47 4.24 34.04
N VAL A 510 15.99 5.37 34.53
CA VAL A 510 16.42 5.55 35.93
C VAL A 510 15.24 5.54 36.90
N ASP A 511 14.12 6.16 36.52
CA ASP A 511 12.90 6.24 37.31
C ASP A 511 11.74 5.54 36.60
N SER A 512 11.32 4.40 37.18
CA SER A 512 10.23 3.60 36.65
C SER A 512 8.83 4.14 36.96
N GLU A 513 8.69 5.17 37.77
CA GLU A 513 7.38 5.75 38.09
C GLU A 513 6.98 6.86 37.11
N LEU A 514 7.92 7.36 36.30
CA LEU A 514 7.65 8.36 35.28
C LEU A 514 6.73 7.80 34.17
N SER A 515 5.76 8.62 33.77
CA SER A 515 4.80 8.30 32.72
C SER A 515 4.32 9.56 31.99
N GLU A 516 3.88 9.38 30.74
CA GLU A 516 3.19 10.41 29.96
C GLU A 516 1.67 10.27 30.10
N PRO A 517 0.99 11.11 30.91
CA PRO A 517 -0.42 10.89 31.24
C PRO A 517 -1.38 11.17 30.07
N ARG A 518 -0.97 12.01 29.10
CA ARG A 518 -1.83 12.47 27.98
C ARG A 518 -1.78 11.58 26.74
N GLN A 519 -1.08 10.44 26.76
CA GLN A 519 -0.96 9.57 25.58
C GLN A 519 -2.31 9.16 24.97
N ALA A 520 -3.32 8.86 25.80
CA ALA A 520 -4.63 8.44 25.32
C ALA A 520 -5.40 9.60 24.65
N ASP A 521 -5.33 10.79 25.23
CA ASP A 521 -6.02 11.99 24.72
C ASP A 521 -5.38 12.47 23.41
N ILE A 522 -4.04 12.55 23.37
CA ILE A 522 -3.28 12.92 22.17
C ILE A 522 -3.57 11.97 21.01
N ARG A 523 -3.61 10.66 21.27
CA ARG A 523 -4.01 9.68 20.25
C ARG A 523 -5.39 10.00 19.67
N LYS A 524 -6.38 10.29 20.51
CA LYS A 524 -7.75 10.59 20.07
C LYS A 524 -7.80 11.88 19.26
N GLU A 525 -7.06 12.91 19.67
CA GLU A 525 -6.94 14.18 18.96
C GLU A 525 -6.29 14.00 17.59
N CYS A 526 -5.15 13.32 17.50
CA CYS A 526 -4.46 13.01 16.26
C CYS A 526 -5.34 12.21 15.28
N LEU A 527 -5.96 11.12 15.73
CA LEU A 527 -6.83 10.29 14.88
C LEU A 527 -8.03 11.09 14.34
N LYS A 528 -8.63 11.94 15.18
CA LYS A 528 -9.72 12.83 14.76
C LYS A 528 -9.24 13.86 13.73
N LEU A 529 -8.09 14.50 13.98
CA LEU A 529 -7.51 15.53 13.12
C LEU A 529 -7.16 14.97 11.72
N TRP A 530 -6.52 13.81 11.68
CA TRP A 530 -6.12 13.15 10.43
C TRP A 530 -7.28 12.38 9.76
N GLY A 531 -8.47 12.39 10.37
CA GLY A 531 -9.65 11.70 9.84
C GLY A 531 -9.44 10.19 9.72
N VAL A 532 -8.75 9.57 10.68
CA VAL A 532 -8.53 8.12 10.80
C VAL A 532 -9.48 7.57 11.89
N PRO A 533 -10.27 6.52 11.62
CA PRO A 533 -11.16 5.95 12.62
C PRO A 533 -10.41 5.39 13.82
N ASP A 534 -10.88 5.71 15.03
CA ASP A 534 -10.41 5.10 16.26
C ASP A 534 -11.02 3.70 16.43
N LYS A 535 -10.46 2.74 15.69
CA LYS A 535 -10.83 1.33 15.73
C LYS A 535 -9.58 0.47 15.77
N ALA A 536 -9.71 -0.73 16.31
CA ALA A 536 -8.67 -1.73 16.19
C ALA A 536 -8.54 -2.19 14.72
N ARG A 537 -7.33 -2.58 14.32
CA ARG A 537 -7.10 -3.33 13.09
C ARG A 537 -7.85 -4.67 13.18
N VAL A 538 -8.74 -4.93 12.24
CA VAL A 538 -9.54 -6.16 12.18
C VAL A 538 -9.40 -6.78 10.79
N ALA A 539 -9.07 -8.07 10.75
CA ALA A 539 -9.05 -8.81 9.49
C ALA A 539 -10.46 -8.85 8.88
N PRO A 540 -10.60 -8.70 7.55
CA PRO A 540 -11.89 -8.76 6.89
C PRO A 540 -12.62 -10.08 7.21
N SER A 541 -13.88 -10.00 7.66
CA SER A 541 -14.69 -11.20 7.93
C SER A 541 -15.01 -11.94 6.63
N SER A 542 -14.89 -13.27 6.63
CA SER A 542 -15.39 -14.10 5.54
C SER A 542 -16.91 -14.12 5.57
N SER A 543 -17.56 -13.54 4.57
CA SER A 543 -19.00 -13.64 4.35
C SER A 543 -19.29 -14.66 3.26
N ASP A 544 -20.37 -15.44 3.38
CA ASP A 544 -20.82 -16.24 2.24
C ASP A 544 -21.31 -15.32 1.09
N PRO A 545 -21.14 -15.73 -0.17
CA PRO A 545 -21.48 -14.89 -1.33
C PRO A 545 -22.95 -14.47 -1.37
N LYS A 546 -23.86 -15.30 -0.85
CA LYS A 546 -25.30 -15.03 -0.87
C LYS A 546 -25.63 -13.92 0.12
N THR A 547 -25.18 -14.02 1.37
CA THR A 547 -25.36 -12.96 2.37
C THR A 547 -24.73 -11.65 1.92
N LYS A 548 -23.51 -11.70 1.36
CA LYS A 548 -22.86 -10.48 0.88
C LYS A 548 -23.59 -9.85 -0.29
N PHE A 549 -24.13 -10.64 -1.22
CA PHE A 549 -24.96 -10.12 -2.30
C PHE A 549 -26.20 -9.37 -1.76
N TYR A 550 -26.90 -9.92 -0.77
CA TYR A 550 -28.05 -9.26 -0.14
C TYR A 550 -27.66 -7.98 0.60
N GLU A 551 -26.55 -7.99 1.34
CA GLU A 551 -26.01 -6.81 2.01
C GLU A 551 -25.72 -5.68 1.01
N LEU A 552 -24.95 -5.99 -0.05
CA LEU A 552 -24.56 -5.05 -1.08
C LEU A 552 -25.74 -4.49 -1.87
N THR A 553 -26.74 -5.34 -2.12
CA THR A 553 -27.97 -4.93 -2.81
C THR A 553 -28.99 -4.29 -1.87
N LYS A 554 -28.70 -4.18 -0.56
CA LYS A 554 -29.62 -3.65 0.48
C LYS A 554 -30.95 -4.39 0.54
N ASN A 555 -30.94 -5.71 0.35
CA ASN A 555 -32.13 -6.56 0.21
C ASN A 555 -33.11 -6.08 -0.88
N SER A 556 -32.62 -5.33 -1.88
CA SER A 556 -33.44 -4.92 -3.02
C SER A 556 -33.96 -6.13 -3.80
N ASP A 557 -35.03 -5.92 -4.54
CA ASP A 557 -35.71 -6.95 -5.32
C ASP A 557 -34.76 -7.72 -6.25
N VAL A 558 -34.52 -8.99 -5.92
CA VAL A 558 -33.69 -9.92 -6.71
C VAL A 558 -34.29 -10.12 -8.11
N ASP A 559 -35.59 -9.87 -8.28
CA ASP A 559 -36.28 -10.00 -9.56
C ASP A 559 -35.72 -9.04 -10.61
N ALA A 560 -35.16 -7.89 -10.19
CA ALA A 560 -34.46 -6.97 -11.09
C ALA A 560 -33.25 -7.61 -11.80
N PHE A 561 -32.66 -8.67 -11.24
CA PHE A 561 -31.54 -9.40 -11.83
C PHE A 561 -31.98 -10.57 -12.70
N GLN A 562 -33.20 -11.08 -12.51
CA GLN A 562 -33.73 -12.30 -13.13
C GLN A 562 -34.34 -12.08 -14.53
N SER A 563 -34.20 -10.88 -15.11
CA SER A 563 -34.82 -10.57 -16.39
C SER A 563 -34.27 -11.40 -17.55
N LYS A 564 -35.17 -12.10 -18.25
CA LYS A 564 -34.89 -12.78 -19.52
C LYS A 564 -34.74 -11.76 -20.63
N THR A 565 -33.65 -11.90 -21.38
CA THR A 565 -33.39 -11.10 -22.57
C THR A 565 -34.48 -11.30 -23.61
N THR A 566 -35.00 -10.22 -24.19
CA THR A 566 -35.97 -10.31 -25.28
C THR A 566 -35.23 -10.51 -26.62
N PRO A 567 -35.55 -11.56 -27.40
CA PRO A 567 -34.94 -11.74 -28.72
C PRO A 567 -35.28 -10.58 -29.66
N LEU A 568 -34.30 -10.06 -30.39
CA LEU A 568 -34.50 -9.12 -31.48
C LEU A 568 -34.63 -9.86 -32.81
N ASN A 569 -35.81 -9.78 -33.40
CA ASN A 569 -36.15 -10.32 -34.71
C ASN A 569 -37.14 -9.36 -35.41
N SER A 570 -37.58 -9.70 -36.62
CA SER A 570 -38.47 -8.86 -37.42
C SER A 570 -39.77 -8.48 -36.68
N ASN A 571 -40.27 -9.33 -35.78
CA ASN A 571 -41.50 -9.06 -35.01
C ASN A 571 -41.27 -8.14 -33.80
N THR A 572 -40.07 -8.16 -33.21
CA THR A 572 -39.74 -7.34 -32.03
C THR A 572 -39.00 -6.04 -32.39
N LEU A 573 -38.61 -5.86 -33.65
CA LEU A 573 -37.93 -4.67 -34.16
C LEU A 573 -38.71 -3.37 -33.87
N SER A 574 -40.04 -3.44 -33.96
CA SER A 574 -40.96 -2.32 -33.65
C SER A 574 -40.93 -1.86 -32.19
N LYS A 575 -40.31 -2.62 -31.28
CA LYS A 575 -40.09 -2.22 -29.88
C LYS A 575 -38.97 -1.19 -29.74
N LEU A 576 -38.07 -1.08 -30.71
CA LEU A 576 -37.03 -0.06 -30.75
C LEU A 576 -37.63 1.27 -31.22
N ARG A 577 -38.11 2.06 -30.27
CA ARG A 577 -38.66 3.41 -30.54
C ARG A 577 -37.65 4.46 -30.09
N HIS A 578 -37.39 5.47 -30.93
CA HIS A 578 -36.40 6.52 -30.69
C HIS A 578 -34.97 5.97 -30.59
N ILE A 579 -34.31 5.85 -31.75
CA ILE A 579 -33.01 5.19 -31.90
C ILE A 579 -31.94 5.75 -30.94
N PHE A 580 -31.96 7.05 -30.67
CA PHE A 580 -30.97 7.73 -29.83
C PHE A 580 -30.98 7.30 -28.36
N ASP A 581 -32.07 6.68 -27.90
CA ASP A 581 -32.22 6.16 -26.54
C ASP A 581 -31.37 4.92 -26.28
N TYR A 582 -30.86 4.28 -27.32
CA TYR A 582 -30.22 2.98 -27.24
C TYR A 582 -28.71 3.03 -27.45
N ARG A 583 -28.04 2.07 -26.82
CA ARG A 583 -26.65 1.71 -27.07
C ARG A 583 -26.58 0.24 -27.46
N CYS A 584 -25.49 -0.17 -28.09
CA CYS A 584 -25.29 -1.56 -28.45
C CYS A 584 -23.88 -2.07 -28.12
N ILE A 585 -23.82 -3.36 -27.78
CA ILE A 585 -22.61 -4.07 -27.36
C ILE A 585 -22.57 -5.43 -28.07
N VAL A 586 -21.42 -5.77 -28.65
CA VAL A 586 -21.20 -7.07 -29.28
C VAL A 586 -21.11 -8.16 -28.21
N GLY A 587 -21.99 -9.15 -28.27
CA GLY A 587 -21.98 -10.33 -27.39
C GLY A 587 -20.92 -11.34 -27.82
N GLY A 588 -20.28 -11.99 -26.86
CA GLY A 588 -19.26 -13.02 -27.08
C GLY A 588 -19.43 -14.27 -26.20
N GLY A 589 -20.45 -14.28 -25.34
CA GLY A 589 -20.77 -15.37 -24.43
C GLY A 589 -22.13 -15.19 -23.80
N GLU A 590 -22.42 -15.94 -22.73
CA GLU A 590 -23.60 -15.72 -21.91
C GLU A 590 -23.32 -14.65 -20.85
N GLN A 591 -24.27 -13.73 -20.69
CA GLN A 591 -24.24 -12.73 -19.63
C GLN A 591 -24.46 -13.39 -18.26
N ILE A 592 -23.57 -13.12 -17.33
CA ILE A 592 -23.62 -13.59 -15.94
C ILE A 592 -23.32 -12.43 -14.98
N PHE A 593 -23.53 -12.66 -13.68
CA PHE A 593 -23.12 -11.76 -12.61
C PHE A 593 -21.85 -12.27 -11.96
N LEU A 594 -20.93 -11.36 -11.65
CA LEU A 594 -19.67 -11.65 -10.96
C LEU A 594 -19.65 -10.87 -9.64
N LEU A 595 -19.41 -11.58 -8.54
CA LEU A 595 -19.24 -11.04 -7.20
C LEU A 595 -17.82 -11.35 -6.69
N ALA A 596 -17.07 -10.32 -6.33
CA ALA A 596 -15.76 -10.46 -5.70
C ALA A 596 -15.82 -10.14 -4.20
N LEU A 597 -15.26 -11.05 -3.40
CA LEU A 597 -15.11 -10.92 -1.95
C LEU A 597 -13.68 -10.54 -1.55
N GLY A 598 -12.85 -10.12 -2.51
CA GLY A 598 -11.45 -9.75 -2.33
C GLY A 598 -10.51 -10.83 -2.84
N LYS A 599 -9.34 -10.39 -3.32
CA LYS A 599 -8.27 -11.23 -3.87
C LYS A 599 -8.84 -12.16 -4.94
N SER A 600 -8.53 -13.45 -4.86
CA SER A 600 -9.02 -14.50 -5.76
C SER A 600 -10.40 -15.08 -5.39
N GLN A 601 -11.11 -14.52 -4.40
CA GLN A 601 -12.45 -14.98 -4.02
C GLN A 601 -13.50 -14.39 -4.96
N ILE A 602 -13.62 -14.99 -6.14
CA ILE A 602 -14.53 -14.55 -7.20
C ILE A 602 -15.60 -15.61 -7.42
N TYR A 603 -16.85 -15.17 -7.46
CA TYR A 603 -18.03 -16.01 -7.63
C TYR A 603 -18.87 -15.51 -8.80
N THR A 604 -19.52 -16.44 -9.49
CA THR A 604 -20.42 -16.15 -10.60
C THR A 604 -21.81 -16.71 -10.37
N TRP A 605 -22.82 -16.02 -10.89
CA TRP A 605 -24.22 -16.44 -10.88
C TRP A 605 -24.86 -16.17 -12.25
N ASP A 606 -25.66 -17.10 -12.74
CA ASP A 606 -26.29 -17.07 -14.07
C ASP A 606 -27.59 -16.23 -14.13
N GLY A 607 -27.94 -15.54 -13.04
CA GLY A 607 -29.17 -14.76 -12.96
C GLY A 607 -30.44 -15.58 -12.75
N LYS A 608 -30.36 -16.90 -12.52
CA LYS A 608 -31.52 -17.78 -12.36
C LYS A 608 -31.74 -18.21 -10.91
N MET A 609 -33.00 -18.53 -10.57
CA MET A 609 -33.34 -19.11 -9.26
C MET A 609 -33.20 -20.63 -9.23
N PRO A 610 -32.82 -21.21 -8.08
CA PRO A 610 -32.44 -20.55 -6.82
C PRO A 610 -31.06 -19.85 -6.91
N LEU A 611 -30.87 -18.76 -6.15
CA LEU A 611 -29.63 -18.00 -6.09
C LEU A 611 -28.44 -18.91 -5.70
N ARG A 612 -27.62 -19.29 -6.70
CA ARG A 612 -26.49 -20.21 -6.56
C ARG A 612 -25.22 -19.58 -7.11
N TRP A 613 -24.43 -19.01 -6.20
CA TRP A 613 -23.09 -18.51 -6.49
C TRP A 613 -22.11 -19.69 -6.64
N LYS A 614 -21.40 -19.75 -7.76
CA LYS A 614 -20.35 -20.73 -8.02
C LYS A 614 -19.00 -20.05 -7.97
N LYS A 615 -18.04 -20.62 -7.24
CA LYS A 615 -16.67 -20.11 -7.23
C LYS A 615 -16.05 -20.28 -8.61
N MET A 616 -15.34 -19.25 -9.06
CA MET A 616 -14.66 -19.28 -10.35
C MET A 616 -13.31 -19.99 -10.19
N GLU A 617 -13.29 -21.29 -10.44
CA GLU A 617 -12.08 -22.12 -10.37
C GLU A 617 -11.25 -21.99 -11.66
N SER A 618 -9.93 -22.15 -11.56
CA SER A 618 -8.99 -22.09 -12.70
C SER A 618 -8.97 -20.76 -13.47
N PHE A 619 -9.32 -19.65 -12.81
CA PHE A 619 -9.23 -18.30 -13.36
C PHE A 619 -8.37 -17.41 -12.44
N ARG A 620 -7.20 -16.97 -12.93
CA ARG A 620 -6.26 -16.13 -12.19
C ARG A 620 -6.65 -14.66 -12.31
N LEU A 621 -7.68 -14.26 -11.58
CA LEU A 621 -8.13 -12.88 -11.49
C LEU A 621 -8.19 -12.47 -10.02
N GLU A 622 -7.83 -11.23 -9.75
CA GLU A 622 -7.95 -10.62 -8.44
C GLU A 622 -8.79 -9.35 -8.56
N LEU A 623 -9.77 -9.21 -7.68
CA LEU A 623 -10.62 -8.02 -7.63
C LEU A 623 -10.84 -7.58 -6.19
N PRO A 624 -10.90 -6.26 -5.93
CA PRO A 624 -11.30 -5.73 -4.64
C PRO A 624 -12.61 -6.33 -4.14
N ARG A 625 -12.68 -6.57 -2.83
CA ARG A 625 -13.94 -6.94 -2.15
C ARG A 625 -15.04 -5.93 -2.45
N GLU A 626 -16.28 -6.40 -2.34
CA GLU A 626 -17.48 -5.57 -2.55
C GLU A 626 -17.62 -5.07 -3.99
N THR A 627 -17.25 -5.94 -4.93
CA THR A 627 -17.37 -5.66 -6.37
C THR A 627 -18.43 -6.57 -6.97
N LEU A 628 -19.45 -5.97 -7.60
CA LEU A 628 -20.54 -6.66 -8.30
C LEU A 628 -20.64 -6.12 -9.72
N LEU A 629 -20.46 -7.01 -10.70
CA LEU A 629 -20.42 -6.67 -12.12
C LEU A 629 -21.38 -7.56 -12.91
N SER A 630 -21.91 -7.04 -14.02
CA SER A 630 -22.49 -7.87 -15.09
C SER A 630 -21.42 -8.10 -16.15
N VAL A 631 -21.15 -9.36 -16.48
CA VAL A 631 -20.00 -9.75 -17.31
C VAL A 631 -20.35 -10.86 -18.29
N GLU A 632 -19.48 -11.08 -19.27
CA GLU A 632 -19.36 -12.30 -20.06
C GLU A 632 -17.97 -12.92 -19.85
N ILE A 633 -17.88 -14.25 -19.90
CA ILE A 633 -16.58 -14.94 -19.99
C ILE A 633 -16.31 -15.24 -21.46
N VAL A 634 -15.29 -14.58 -22.02
CA VAL A 634 -15.00 -14.60 -23.46
C VAL A 634 -13.66 -15.29 -23.72
N GLN A 635 -13.62 -16.12 -24.76
CA GLN A 635 -12.38 -16.72 -25.28
C GLN A 635 -11.74 -15.77 -26.29
N GLU A 636 -10.73 -15.02 -25.86
CA GLU A 636 -9.93 -14.17 -26.73
C GLU A 636 -8.91 -15.03 -27.50
N LEU A 637 -8.77 -14.72 -28.78
CA LEU A 637 -7.92 -15.39 -29.73
C LEU A 637 -6.87 -14.40 -30.25
N LYS A 638 -5.62 -14.82 -30.28
CA LYS A 638 -4.51 -14.07 -30.89
C LYS A 638 -3.85 -14.91 -31.97
N GLY A 639 -3.71 -14.36 -33.17
CA GLY A 639 -3.27 -15.08 -34.36
C GLY A 639 -4.30 -16.10 -34.90
N GLU A 640 -3.92 -16.85 -35.93
CA GLU A 640 -4.80 -17.77 -36.66
C GLU A 640 -4.16 -19.16 -36.84
N GLY A 641 -5.02 -20.14 -37.18
CA GLY A 641 -4.58 -21.50 -37.50
C GLY A 641 -3.85 -22.19 -36.34
N LYS A 642 -2.73 -22.88 -36.64
CA LYS A 642 -1.99 -23.70 -35.67
C LYS A 642 -1.29 -22.87 -34.58
N ALA A 643 -0.86 -21.65 -34.90
CA ALA A 643 -0.15 -20.75 -33.98
C ALA A 643 -1.09 -19.91 -33.09
N GLN A 644 -2.41 -20.04 -33.28
CA GLN A 644 -3.41 -19.32 -32.51
C GLN A 644 -3.30 -19.62 -31.01
N ARG A 645 -3.25 -18.55 -30.21
CA ARG A 645 -3.30 -18.59 -28.74
C ARG A 645 -4.70 -18.27 -28.26
N ARG A 646 -5.13 -18.92 -27.18
CA ARG A 646 -6.44 -18.71 -26.54
C ARG A 646 -6.24 -18.21 -25.12
N ILE A 647 -7.00 -17.19 -24.73
CA ILE A 647 -6.96 -16.60 -23.40
C ILE A 647 -8.41 -16.36 -22.95
N SER A 648 -8.80 -16.96 -21.82
CA SER A 648 -10.08 -16.64 -21.19
C SER A 648 -10.00 -15.26 -20.54
N ALA A 649 -10.96 -14.39 -20.82
CA ALA A 649 -11.04 -13.04 -20.26
C ALA A 649 -12.45 -12.74 -19.71
N VAL A 650 -12.53 -11.91 -18.68
CA VAL A 650 -13.79 -11.32 -18.20
C VAL A 650 -14.07 -10.06 -19.00
N HIS A 651 -15.20 -10.00 -19.68
CA HIS A 651 -15.66 -8.81 -20.38
C HIS A 651 -16.83 -8.20 -19.61
N VAL A 652 -16.63 -7.02 -19.03
CA VAL A 652 -17.63 -6.26 -18.27
C VAL A 652 -18.65 -5.64 -19.23
N MET A 653 -19.91 -5.96 -19.00
CA MET A 653 -21.07 -5.46 -19.73
C MET A 653 -21.70 -4.26 -19.02
N ASP A 654 -21.73 -4.27 -17.69
CA ASP A 654 -22.24 -3.18 -16.84
C ASP A 654 -21.62 -3.29 -15.43
N ALA A 655 -21.49 -2.14 -14.74
CA ALA A 655 -21.04 -2.08 -13.36
C ALA A 655 -22.21 -1.80 -12.42
N LEU A 656 -22.28 -2.53 -11.30
CA LEU A 656 -23.33 -2.36 -10.32
C LEU A 656 -22.75 -1.80 -9.02
N ILE A 657 -21.69 -2.43 -8.51
CA ILE A 657 -21.03 -2.01 -7.27
C ILE A 657 -19.52 -2.13 -7.46
N LEU A 658 -18.77 -1.06 -7.16
CA LEU A 658 -17.32 -0.98 -7.33
C LEU A 658 -16.67 -0.69 -5.98
N ASN A 659 -16.04 -1.72 -5.38
CA ASN A 659 -15.41 -1.66 -4.06
C ASN A 659 -16.29 -0.94 -3.00
N GLY A 660 -17.55 -1.38 -2.89
CA GLY A 660 -18.55 -0.87 -1.96
C GLY A 660 -19.33 0.36 -2.45
N THR A 661 -18.99 0.92 -3.61
CA THR A 661 -19.70 2.07 -4.21
C THR A 661 -20.83 1.58 -5.10
N ASP A 662 -22.09 1.78 -4.70
CA ASP A 662 -23.27 1.44 -5.52
C ASP A 662 -23.46 2.46 -6.64
N VAL A 663 -23.38 2.01 -7.89
CA VAL A 663 -23.47 2.85 -9.09
C VAL A 663 -24.70 2.54 -9.93
N ARG A 664 -25.60 1.65 -9.46
CA ARG A 664 -26.76 1.15 -10.24
C ARG A 664 -27.70 2.25 -10.73
N ASP A 665 -27.80 3.36 -10.02
CA ASP A 665 -28.69 4.49 -10.35
C ASP A 665 -28.05 5.51 -11.29
N GLN A 666 -26.74 5.41 -11.57
CA GLN A 666 -26.07 6.30 -12.53
C GLN A 666 -26.50 5.98 -13.97
N HIS A 667 -26.35 6.92 -14.90
CA HIS A 667 -26.63 6.67 -16.31
C HIS A 667 -25.72 5.55 -16.85
N PHE A 668 -26.23 4.71 -17.78
CA PHE A 668 -25.47 3.59 -18.37
C PHE A 668 -24.03 3.96 -18.79
N ASN A 669 -23.85 4.98 -19.62
CA ASN A 669 -22.51 5.44 -20.04
C ASN A 669 -21.60 5.86 -18.87
N GLN A 670 -22.15 6.41 -17.78
CA GLN A 670 -21.37 6.75 -16.60
C GLN A 670 -20.91 5.48 -15.87
N ARG A 671 -21.79 4.47 -15.74
CA ARG A 671 -21.42 3.16 -15.17
C ARG A 671 -20.30 2.49 -15.99
N ILE A 672 -20.35 2.60 -17.31
CA ILE A 672 -19.30 2.09 -18.21
C ILE A 672 -17.98 2.84 -18.01
N GLN A 673 -17.99 4.18 -17.96
CA GLN A 673 -16.78 4.97 -17.67
C GLN A 673 -16.19 4.64 -16.29
N MET A 674 -17.04 4.43 -15.28
CA MET A 674 -16.63 3.99 -13.95
C MET A 674 -16.04 2.57 -13.99
N ALA A 675 -16.62 1.67 -14.77
CA ALA A 675 -16.07 0.33 -15.00
C ALA A 675 -14.69 0.40 -15.68
N GLU A 676 -14.50 1.28 -16.66
CA GLU A 676 -13.22 1.48 -17.34
C GLU A 676 -12.15 1.99 -16.38
N LYS A 677 -12.48 3.01 -15.57
CA LYS A 677 -11.60 3.51 -14.50
C LYS A 677 -11.24 2.40 -13.51
N PHE A 678 -12.22 1.62 -13.06
CA PHE A 678 -12.01 0.50 -12.14
C PHE A 678 -11.12 -0.60 -12.73
N VAL A 679 -11.39 -1.00 -13.97
CA VAL A 679 -10.59 -2.00 -14.71
C VAL A 679 -9.15 -1.51 -14.88
N LYS A 680 -8.94 -0.22 -15.18
CA LYS A 680 -7.59 0.38 -15.24
C LYS A 680 -6.89 0.32 -13.88
N ALA A 681 -7.61 0.49 -12.78
CA ALA A 681 -7.05 0.46 -11.42
C ALA A 681 -6.63 -0.95 -10.96
N VAL A 682 -7.39 -1.99 -11.35
CA VAL A 682 -7.09 -3.40 -10.98
C VAL A 682 -6.17 -4.12 -11.97
N ALA A 683 -5.90 -3.52 -13.14
CA ALA A 683 -5.05 -4.12 -14.16
C ALA A 683 -3.64 -4.38 -13.61
N LYS A 684 -3.05 -5.54 -13.96
CA LYS A 684 -1.68 -5.92 -13.58
C LYS A 684 -0.82 -6.28 -14.81
N PRO A 685 -0.37 -5.30 -15.59
CA PRO A 685 0.34 -5.55 -16.85
C PRO A 685 1.67 -6.29 -16.70
N SER A 686 2.31 -6.21 -15.53
CA SER A 686 3.51 -7.00 -15.21
C SER A 686 3.25 -8.50 -14.99
N ARG A 687 1.98 -8.91 -14.92
CA ARG A 687 1.53 -10.29 -14.64
C ARG A 687 0.84 -10.92 -15.86
N PRO A 688 1.59 -11.35 -16.88
CA PRO A 688 1.01 -11.97 -18.08
C PRO A 688 0.34 -13.32 -17.81
N ASP A 689 0.59 -13.92 -16.64
CA ASP A 689 -0.05 -15.15 -16.19
C ASP A 689 -1.48 -14.96 -15.67
N MET A 690 -1.90 -13.71 -15.39
CA MET A 690 -3.25 -13.40 -14.94
C MET A 690 -4.25 -13.32 -16.09
N ASN A 691 -5.49 -13.72 -15.81
CA ASN A 691 -6.58 -13.60 -16.77
C ASN A 691 -7.03 -12.14 -16.89
N PRO A 692 -7.20 -11.62 -18.12
CA PRO A 692 -7.61 -10.22 -18.32
C PRO A 692 -9.06 -9.96 -17.87
N ILE A 693 -9.28 -8.75 -17.37
CA ILE A 693 -10.61 -8.12 -17.27
C ILE A 693 -10.64 -6.89 -18.18
N ARG A 694 -11.72 -6.72 -18.94
CA ARG A 694 -11.89 -5.64 -19.92
C ARG A 694 -13.32 -5.13 -19.89
N VAL A 695 -13.54 -3.86 -20.23
CA VAL A 695 -14.88 -3.34 -20.45
C VAL A 695 -15.24 -3.50 -21.92
N LYS A 696 -16.46 -3.94 -22.22
CA LYS A 696 -16.93 -4.03 -23.60
C LYS A 696 -17.09 -2.66 -24.22
N GLU A 697 -16.75 -2.56 -25.49
CA GLU A 697 -17.00 -1.34 -26.24
C GLU A 697 -18.49 -1.09 -26.42
N VAL A 698 -18.90 0.14 -26.14
CA VAL A 698 -20.26 0.60 -26.27
C VAL A 698 -20.38 1.47 -27.50
N TYR A 699 -21.31 1.11 -28.38
CA TYR A 699 -21.63 1.88 -29.58
C TYR A 699 -22.97 2.58 -29.40
N ARG A 700 -23.12 3.74 -30.03
CA ARG A 700 -24.44 4.34 -30.20
C ARG A 700 -25.20 3.52 -31.25
N LEU A 701 -26.50 3.29 -31.03
CA LEU A 701 -27.26 2.42 -31.93
C LEU A 701 -27.26 2.95 -33.37
N GLU A 702 -27.36 4.27 -33.53
CA GLU A 702 -27.28 4.94 -34.83
C GLU A 702 -25.91 4.82 -35.53
N GLU A 703 -24.87 4.37 -34.82
CA GLU A 703 -23.53 4.16 -35.37
C GLU A 703 -23.14 2.68 -35.42
N MET A 704 -24.12 1.78 -35.34
CA MET A 704 -23.83 0.33 -35.28
C MET A 704 -23.14 -0.21 -36.54
N GLU A 705 -23.16 0.54 -37.64
CA GLU A 705 -22.36 0.24 -38.84
C GLU A 705 -20.85 0.07 -38.53
N LYS A 706 -20.33 0.82 -37.55
CA LYS A 706 -18.93 0.74 -37.10
C LYS A 706 -18.56 -0.64 -36.54
N ILE A 707 -19.55 -1.41 -36.07
CA ILE A 707 -19.35 -2.76 -35.55
C ILE A 707 -19.02 -3.73 -36.69
N PHE A 708 -19.76 -3.63 -37.81
CA PHE A 708 -19.61 -4.57 -38.92
C PHE A 708 -18.27 -4.42 -39.65
N VAL A 709 -17.68 -3.21 -39.64
CA VAL A 709 -16.33 -2.95 -40.19
C VAL A 709 -15.25 -3.76 -39.45
N ARG A 710 -15.52 -4.21 -38.22
CA ARG A 710 -14.58 -4.98 -37.38
C ARG A 710 -14.84 -6.48 -37.40
N LEU A 711 -15.79 -6.92 -38.21
CA LEU A 711 -16.07 -8.33 -38.43
C LEU A 711 -15.19 -8.86 -39.54
N GLU A 712 -14.52 -9.97 -39.26
CA GLU A 712 -13.60 -10.62 -40.18
C GLU A 712 -13.83 -12.14 -40.15
N MET A 713 -13.62 -12.81 -41.29
CA MET A 713 -13.66 -14.27 -41.36
C MET A 713 -12.25 -14.82 -41.09
N LYS A 714 -12.04 -15.47 -39.93
CA LYS A 714 -10.72 -15.97 -39.49
C LYS A 714 -10.68 -17.47 -39.31
N ILE A 715 -9.53 -18.10 -39.56
CA ILE A 715 -9.36 -19.55 -39.38
C ILE A 715 -8.96 -19.85 -37.92
N THR A 716 -9.80 -20.60 -37.22
CA THR A 716 -9.56 -20.99 -35.82
C THR A 716 -8.98 -22.40 -35.72
N LYS A 717 -8.19 -22.68 -34.66
CA LYS A 717 -7.48 -23.96 -34.47
C LYS A 717 -8.39 -25.21 -34.48
N SER A 718 -9.69 -25.06 -34.31
CA SER A 718 -10.67 -26.14 -34.23
C SER A 718 -11.78 -26.05 -35.30
N SER A 719 -11.64 -25.21 -36.33
CA SER A 719 -12.65 -25.08 -37.38
C SER A 719 -12.41 -25.95 -38.61
N GLY A 720 -11.40 -26.82 -38.61
CA GLY A 720 -11.12 -27.70 -39.75
C GLY A 720 -10.76 -26.95 -41.04
N GLY A 721 -10.21 -25.74 -40.92
CA GLY A 721 -9.91 -24.86 -42.05
C GLY A 721 -11.07 -23.95 -42.49
N VAL A 722 -12.27 -24.14 -41.94
CA VAL A 722 -13.43 -23.27 -42.25
C VAL A 722 -13.28 -21.94 -41.52
N PRO A 723 -13.30 -20.78 -42.20
CA PRO A 723 -13.29 -19.49 -41.55
C PRO A 723 -14.54 -19.28 -40.69
N ARG A 724 -14.37 -18.64 -39.52
CA ARG A 724 -15.47 -18.27 -38.63
C ARG A 724 -15.52 -16.76 -38.46
N LEU A 725 -16.74 -16.23 -38.37
CA LEU A 725 -16.96 -14.83 -38.06
C LEU A 725 -16.28 -14.49 -36.74
N SER A 726 -15.47 -13.44 -36.76
CA SER A 726 -14.66 -12.99 -35.63
C SER A 726 -14.81 -11.48 -35.50
N TYR A 727 -14.90 -10.98 -34.26
CA TYR A 727 -14.90 -9.56 -33.97
C TYR A 727 -13.54 -9.16 -33.39
N THR A 728 -12.83 -8.27 -34.08
CA THR A 728 -11.49 -7.82 -33.69
C THR A 728 -11.59 -6.64 -32.71
N GLY A 729 -10.94 -6.78 -31.55
CA GLY A 729 -10.82 -5.78 -30.48
C GLY A 729 -9.96 -4.58 -30.86
N ARG A 730 -9.65 -3.70 -29.89
CA ARG A 730 -8.74 -2.55 -30.14
C ARG A 730 -7.28 -2.99 -30.25
N ASP A 731 -6.97 -4.15 -29.69
CA ASP A 731 -5.71 -4.83 -29.80
C ASP A 731 -5.76 -5.90 -30.89
N ASP A 732 -4.66 -6.63 -31.08
CA ASP A 732 -4.54 -7.72 -32.05
C ASP A 732 -5.30 -9.00 -31.67
N ARG A 733 -6.24 -8.90 -30.72
CA ARG A 733 -7.07 -9.99 -30.23
C ARG A 733 -8.47 -9.93 -30.82
N HIS A 734 -9.07 -11.08 -31.04
CA HIS A 734 -10.44 -11.21 -31.52
C HIS A 734 -11.18 -12.28 -30.72
N PHE A 735 -12.51 -12.28 -30.80
CA PHE A 735 -13.33 -13.37 -30.27
C PHE A 735 -14.44 -13.71 -31.27
N LEU A 736 -15.10 -14.85 -31.07
CA LEU A 736 -16.23 -15.26 -31.90
C LEU A 736 -17.51 -14.60 -31.37
N PRO A 737 -18.09 -13.63 -32.08
CA PRO A 737 -19.28 -12.93 -31.59
C PRO A 737 -20.52 -13.83 -31.67
N THR A 738 -21.41 -13.69 -30.70
CA THR A 738 -22.68 -14.42 -30.61
C THR A 738 -23.88 -13.59 -31.08
N GLY A 739 -23.73 -12.27 -31.14
CA GLY A 739 -24.82 -11.36 -31.49
C GLY A 739 -24.57 -9.93 -31.00
N LEU A 740 -25.64 -9.15 -30.93
CA LEU A 740 -25.63 -7.75 -30.50
C LEU A 740 -26.68 -7.51 -29.40
N TYR A 741 -26.23 -7.03 -28.25
CA TYR A 741 -27.12 -6.51 -27.21
C TYR A 741 -27.54 -5.08 -27.55
N ILE A 742 -28.83 -4.79 -27.45
CA ILE A 742 -29.38 -3.44 -27.57
C ILE A 742 -29.92 -3.02 -26.20
N ILE A 743 -29.36 -1.96 -25.64
CA ILE A 743 -29.55 -1.53 -24.26
C ILE A 743 -30.21 -0.15 -24.27
N LYS A 744 -31.38 -0.04 -23.64
CA LYS A 744 -32.05 1.25 -23.45
C LYS A 744 -31.35 2.04 -22.36
N THR A 745 -30.98 3.28 -22.67
CA THR A 745 -30.19 4.15 -21.78
C THR A 745 -30.94 5.39 -21.29
N VAL A 746 -32.11 5.67 -21.88
CA VAL A 746 -33.00 6.76 -21.50
C VAL A 746 -34.24 6.21 -20.83
N ASN A 747 -34.60 6.79 -19.69
CA ASN A 747 -35.72 6.35 -18.87
C ASN A 747 -37.02 7.10 -19.21
N GLU A 748 -38.15 6.42 -19.09
CA GLU A 748 -39.47 7.04 -19.24
C GLU A 748 -39.71 8.13 -18.19
N PRO A 749 -40.43 9.21 -18.52
CA PRO A 749 -41.12 9.51 -19.78
C PRO A 749 -40.25 10.24 -20.82
N TRP A 750 -38.93 10.28 -20.64
CA TRP A 750 -38.02 10.98 -21.54
C TRP A 750 -37.63 10.13 -22.75
N THR A 751 -37.27 10.81 -23.83
CA THR A 751 -36.65 10.24 -25.01
C THR A 751 -35.69 11.25 -25.64
N MET A 752 -34.72 10.79 -26.40
CA MET A 752 -33.79 11.61 -27.17
C MET A 752 -34.25 11.76 -28.61
N ALA A 753 -34.18 12.99 -29.11
CA ALA A 753 -34.47 13.34 -30.50
C ALA A 753 -33.37 14.23 -31.08
N TYR A 754 -33.39 14.43 -32.40
CA TYR A 754 -32.43 15.25 -33.12
C TYR A 754 -33.08 16.52 -33.71
N SER A 755 -32.57 17.69 -33.34
CA SER A 755 -33.04 18.96 -33.89
C SER A 755 -32.26 19.30 -35.16
N LYS A 756 -32.95 19.30 -36.31
CA LYS A 756 -32.36 19.72 -37.60
C LYS A 756 -31.97 21.21 -37.59
N ASN A 757 -32.73 22.06 -36.89
CA ASN A 757 -32.49 23.50 -36.85
C ASN A 757 -31.23 23.86 -36.05
N SER A 758 -30.97 23.16 -34.94
CA SER A 758 -29.80 23.42 -34.09
C SER A 758 -28.64 22.46 -34.32
N ASN A 759 -28.85 21.42 -35.15
CA ASN A 759 -27.91 20.34 -35.41
C ASN A 759 -27.43 19.64 -34.11
N LYS A 760 -28.33 19.50 -33.13
CA LYS A 760 -28.04 18.97 -31.78
C LYS A 760 -29.10 17.97 -31.32
N LYS A 761 -28.66 17.00 -30.51
CA LYS A 761 -29.55 16.09 -29.79
C LYS A 761 -30.12 16.78 -28.57
N PHE A 762 -31.38 16.48 -28.24
CA PHE A 762 -32.07 17.00 -27.07
C PHE A 762 -32.94 15.91 -26.43
N PHE A 763 -33.27 16.09 -25.17
CA PHE A 763 -34.21 15.26 -24.44
C PHE A 763 -35.61 15.88 -24.52
N TYR A 764 -36.61 15.06 -24.85
CA TYR A 764 -38.01 15.42 -24.94
C TYR A 764 -38.82 14.62 -23.91
N ASN A 765 -39.62 15.30 -23.10
CA ASN A 765 -40.52 14.66 -22.16
C ASN A 765 -41.86 14.37 -22.85
N LYS A 766 -42.22 13.10 -22.98
CA LYS A 766 -43.44 12.70 -23.69
C LYS A 766 -44.73 13.10 -22.95
N THR A 767 -44.63 13.34 -21.63
CA THR A 767 -45.78 13.71 -20.79
C THR A 767 -45.93 15.22 -20.68
N THR A 768 -44.86 15.95 -20.34
CA THR A 768 -44.93 17.42 -20.16
C THR A 768 -44.77 18.19 -21.47
N LYS A 769 -44.31 17.52 -22.53
CA LYS A 769 -43.95 18.11 -23.85
C LYS A 769 -42.80 19.12 -23.80
N GLU A 770 -42.01 19.09 -22.73
CA GLU A 770 -40.84 19.95 -22.57
C GLU A 770 -39.60 19.36 -23.27
N SER A 771 -38.72 20.24 -23.74
CA SER A 771 -37.46 19.88 -24.39
C SER A 771 -36.27 20.53 -23.68
N THR A 772 -35.17 19.81 -23.53
CA THR A 772 -33.91 20.36 -22.98
C THR A 772 -32.70 19.72 -23.63
N TYR A 773 -31.60 20.48 -23.77
CA TYR A 773 -30.34 19.97 -24.30
C TYR A 773 -29.48 19.29 -23.24
N GLY A 774 -29.67 19.62 -21.96
CA GLY A 774 -29.01 18.94 -20.84
C GLY A 774 -29.80 17.72 -20.40
N MET A 775 -29.12 16.62 -20.04
CA MET A 775 -29.80 15.41 -19.57
C MET A 775 -30.53 15.66 -18.24
N PRO A 776 -31.87 15.48 -18.18
CA PRO A 776 -32.61 15.52 -16.93
C PRO A 776 -32.17 14.39 -15.99
N PRO A 777 -32.09 14.60 -14.67
CA PRO A 777 -31.70 13.55 -13.72
C PRO A 777 -32.54 12.27 -13.82
N ASN A 778 -33.86 12.41 -14.03
CA ASN A 778 -34.78 11.28 -14.17
C ASN A 778 -34.81 10.64 -15.58
N ALA A 779 -34.09 11.22 -16.55
CA ALA A 779 -33.93 10.63 -17.87
C ALA A 779 -32.84 9.54 -17.89
N ALA A 780 -31.97 9.46 -16.88
CA ALA A 780 -30.93 8.43 -16.80
C ALA A 780 -31.55 7.06 -16.51
N ALA A 781 -31.39 6.08 -17.40
CA ALA A 781 -31.84 4.73 -17.15
C ALA A 781 -30.96 4.02 -16.10
N PRO A 782 -31.52 3.60 -14.95
CA PRO A 782 -30.78 2.82 -13.97
C PRO A 782 -30.52 1.40 -14.50
N PHE A 783 -29.64 0.67 -13.82
CA PHE A 783 -29.27 -0.71 -14.17
C PHE A 783 -30.50 -1.59 -14.39
N ARG A 784 -31.50 -1.52 -13.50
CA ARG A 784 -32.70 -2.36 -13.60
C ARG A 784 -33.42 -2.20 -14.95
N VAL A 785 -33.49 -0.98 -15.50
CA VAL A 785 -34.15 -0.68 -16.79
C VAL A 785 -33.27 -1.15 -17.94
N CYS A 786 -31.97 -0.84 -17.86
CA CYS A 786 -30.98 -1.28 -18.86
C CYS A 786 -30.98 -2.81 -18.99
N HIS A 787 -31.03 -3.51 -17.86
CA HIS A 787 -31.05 -4.97 -17.81
C HIS A 787 -32.42 -5.50 -18.23
N SER A 788 -33.52 -5.02 -17.68
CA SER A 788 -34.84 -5.63 -17.92
C SER A 788 -35.37 -5.44 -19.34
N GLU A 789 -35.10 -4.29 -19.97
CA GLU A 789 -35.61 -3.93 -21.30
C GLU A 789 -34.63 -4.27 -22.44
N ARG A 790 -33.51 -4.95 -22.16
CA ARG A 790 -32.51 -5.28 -23.18
C ARG A 790 -33.03 -6.24 -24.23
N LEU A 791 -32.64 -5.99 -25.48
CA LEU A 791 -32.89 -6.86 -26.62
C LEU A 791 -31.58 -7.54 -27.02
N PHE A 792 -31.66 -8.75 -27.58
CA PHE A 792 -30.49 -9.43 -28.13
C PHE A 792 -30.76 -9.97 -29.53
N TRP A 793 -29.97 -9.49 -30.48
CA TRP A 793 -29.96 -9.95 -31.86
C TRP A 793 -28.90 -11.04 -32.02
N ALA A 794 -29.34 -12.30 -32.00
CA ALA A 794 -28.45 -13.45 -32.09
C ALA A 794 -27.97 -13.65 -33.53
N TRP A 795 -26.65 -13.82 -33.72
CA TRP A 795 -26.03 -14.09 -35.01
C TRP A 795 -25.85 -15.60 -35.22
N VAL A 796 -27.00 -16.27 -35.38
CA VAL A 796 -27.07 -17.70 -35.67
C VAL A 796 -27.00 -17.98 -37.17
N ASP A 797 -26.80 -19.25 -37.56
CA ASP A 797 -26.87 -19.69 -38.95
C ASP A 797 -28.12 -19.16 -39.66
N GLY A 798 -27.96 -18.59 -40.86
CA GLY A 798 -29.03 -17.94 -41.62
C GLY A 798 -29.10 -16.42 -41.46
N VAL A 799 -28.44 -15.84 -40.45
CA VAL A 799 -28.33 -14.38 -40.28
C VAL A 799 -27.11 -13.87 -41.05
N ILE A 800 -27.33 -12.95 -41.99
CA ILE A 800 -26.26 -12.30 -42.75
C ILE A 800 -25.85 -10.99 -42.08
N VAL A 801 -24.61 -10.93 -41.58
CA VAL A 801 -23.96 -9.76 -40.96
C VAL A 801 -22.61 -9.41 -41.56
N HIS A 802 -22.05 -10.29 -42.40
CA HIS A 802 -20.80 -10.08 -43.13
C HIS A 802 -20.95 -10.60 -44.57
N ASP A 803 -20.34 -9.91 -45.53
CA ASP A 803 -20.59 -10.13 -46.96
C ASP A 803 -20.13 -11.51 -47.46
N SER A 804 -19.23 -12.16 -46.73
CA SER A 804 -18.81 -13.55 -47.01
C SER A 804 -19.80 -14.63 -46.56
N GLN A 805 -20.87 -14.28 -45.84
CA GLN A 805 -21.92 -15.24 -45.47
C GLN A 805 -22.90 -15.41 -46.63
N THR A 806 -23.15 -16.63 -47.05
CA THR A 806 -24.01 -16.93 -48.21
C THR A 806 -25.32 -17.63 -47.85
N ARG A 807 -25.39 -18.26 -46.68
CA ARG A 807 -26.59 -18.97 -46.20
C ARG A 807 -27.52 -17.97 -45.51
N MET A 808 -28.58 -17.57 -46.20
CA MET A 808 -29.61 -16.65 -45.69
C MET A 808 -30.89 -17.40 -45.33
N ASP A 809 -31.48 -17.03 -44.20
CA ASP A 809 -32.83 -17.41 -43.79
C ASP A 809 -33.73 -16.16 -43.89
N PRO A 810 -34.70 -16.10 -44.82
CA PRO A 810 -35.55 -14.92 -45.04
C PRO A 810 -36.38 -14.50 -43.82
N GLU A 811 -36.63 -15.40 -42.88
CA GLU A 811 -37.40 -15.09 -41.66
C GLU A 811 -36.54 -14.38 -40.60
N LYS A 812 -35.22 -14.39 -40.76
CA LYS A 812 -34.29 -13.79 -39.79
C LYS A 812 -33.89 -12.37 -40.21
N LEU A 813 -33.76 -11.51 -39.20
CA LEU A 813 -33.35 -10.13 -39.38
C LEU A 813 -31.89 -10.05 -39.84
N SER A 814 -31.64 -9.57 -41.05
CA SER A 814 -30.30 -9.34 -41.62
C SER A 814 -29.71 -7.99 -41.19
N LYS A 815 -28.39 -7.81 -41.38
CA LYS A 815 -27.69 -6.52 -41.23
C LYS A 815 -28.39 -5.41 -42.01
N ASP A 816 -28.61 -5.62 -43.30
CA ASP A 816 -29.17 -4.58 -44.17
C ASP A 816 -30.62 -4.24 -43.79
N GLY A 817 -31.40 -5.25 -43.39
CA GLY A 817 -32.76 -5.04 -42.86
C GLY A 817 -32.75 -4.19 -41.59
N PHE A 818 -31.83 -4.45 -40.67
CA PHE A 818 -31.74 -3.68 -39.43
C PHE A 818 -31.18 -2.26 -39.65
N LEU A 819 -30.16 -2.10 -40.48
CA LEU A 819 -29.63 -0.78 -40.84
C LEU A 819 -30.70 0.08 -41.55
N THR A 820 -31.48 -0.52 -42.45
CA THR A 820 -32.60 0.16 -43.10
C THR A 820 -33.64 0.64 -42.09
N PHE A 821 -33.99 -0.20 -41.12
CA PHE A 821 -34.90 0.18 -40.03
C PHE A 821 -34.36 1.37 -39.23
N ILE A 822 -33.07 1.35 -38.87
CA ILE A 822 -32.43 2.44 -38.14
C ILE A 822 -32.46 3.73 -38.95
N HIS A 823 -32.11 3.70 -40.24
CA HIS A 823 -32.14 4.88 -41.10
C HIS A 823 -33.52 5.50 -41.23
N GLN A 824 -34.57 4.66 -41.33
CA GLN A 824 -35.97 5.12 -41.37
C GLN A 824 -36.38 5.80 -40.06
N HIS A 825 -35.87 5.33 -38.91
CA HIS A 825 -36.24 5.83 -37.58
C HIS A 825 -35.21 6.81 -37.00
N HIS A 826 -34.15 7.14 -37.75
CA HIS A 826 -33.14 8.13 -37.37
C HIS A 826 -33.65 9.58 -37.51
N GLN A 827 -34.69 9.80 -38.32
CA GLN A 827 -35.19 11.13 -38.68
C GLN A 827 -36.31 11.68 -37.78
N TYR A 828 -36.80 10.89 -36.81
CA TYR A 828 -37.98 11.20 -35.99
C TYR A 828 -37.68 11.27 -34.48
#